data_AF-A0AAJ1A8G8-F1
#
_entry.id   AF-A0AAJ1A8G8-F1
#
_cell.length_a   1.000
_cell.length_b   1.000
_cell.length_c   1.000
_cell.angle_alpha   90.00
_cell.angle_beta   90.00
_cell.angle_gamma   90.00
#
_symmetry.space_group_name_H-M   'P 1'
#
loop_
_entity.id
_entity.type
_entity.pdbx_description
1 polymer ?
#
loop_
_entity_poly.entity_id
_entity_poly.type
_entity_poly.pdbx_seq_one_letter_code
_entity_poly.pdbx_strand_id
1 'polypeptide(L)'
;MVIAATPDISFLIPAYNAADTLAECLASLQQQTQSNWQAVVIDDGSTDRTWEVLEGIARTDSRIRLARQPNAGAAAARNHAARLASASLLCMLDADDWLDPTFIESMQPVADDASPPVLAYCDYRRVAPGGWLLRVEQAPILTGDAAKREFSSFCALAIHTVVFPKSLFELLGGMDETLQTGEEWDLWLRMAFAGAEFRHVDKCLAFYRMKAGSLSGDPVKLVRDAVRVTTKAQALQMQQGLSAGGPETGWITPPVSQLRMLAWVVAAKLDPTLDTAALAALLPGMPDAAGYENLFAGVILHGLQTGLFIDRADGLIDVLDKWRPTFLSLIQLIQKHSMPGAGRKIIEAVSWHISAANPLRSFTLGNVQVISVALETLSRIPKAEPSDTLIMHAMSGEQHVGSFVGPLWGDLSIRAQIRLIMHEMQAEEHLQMPPTLVYARSWTREALRGYRTFGGLIIKSGRRRGRLERLLVRVGRSALLATAPGDKQDNDARLSEILRDSEHRLAPRFRNSPKPRSQKRKQAAPAQSEEEYWEHMFERPDPWNYISVYEQVKYAQTLSLIPEGIEKALELACAEGIFTEKLAPKVARLTATDISQRAIDRAIKRCRDHGNVELHVLDFVKSDVPPEQDLVICSEVLYYMKDEEMLAAVCRKMAAAVKPGGYLITAHAHIRQDEPGRTGFDWGHPFGVETIKRVFAAQAGLALEETIDTELYAIHRFKKGAVANPALRIEAHGAPLDTDVAKHIICGPAGIGREAAWKTEVTTSVPILMYHRIAEDGPGALRRFRTPPEIFRKQMQFLRRQGYYSVTAQNLANLLRSGKPIQGRPVMLSFDDAYLDFQTNAYPILAENDFSADVFVVTDKVGGRSDWDSAHGEPAPLMSWSHIQDLHQKGISFGSHLASHTPASAMDNEALLAEAILSRDALQSRLGAPVESIALPYGGTDFRVPSILALAGYSIGFTTRPAKATFSDNFFALPRFEVRGDRPLEAFPELIGLPGAFIG
;
A
#
# COMPACT_ATOMS: atom_id res chain seq x y z
N MET A 1 -7.63 -57.84 39.53
CA MET A 1 -7.62 -57.15 38.23
C MET A 1 -6.78 -55.90 38.37
N VAL A 2 -5.54 -55.92 37.87
CA VAL A 2 -4.76 -54.69 37.74
C VAL A 2 -5.33 -53.97 36.52
N ILE A 3 -6.02 -52.85 36.72
CA ILE A 3 -6.45 -51.99 35.61
C ILE A 3 -5.15 -51.44 35.02
N ALA A 4 -4.80 -51.85 33.81
CA ALA A 4 -3.68 -51.24 33.09
C ALA A 4 -3.98 -49.74 32.98
N ALA A 5 -3.08 -48.90 33.49
CA ALA A 5 -3.22 -47.46 33.40
C ALA A 5 -3.31 -47.05 31.92
N THR A 6 -4.27 -46.18 31.60
CA THR A 6 -4.41 -45.64 30.25
C THR A 6 -3.14 -44.83 29.91
N PRO A 7 -2.51 -45.06 28.73
CA PRO A 7 -1.32 -44.32 28.34
C PRO A 7 -1.64 -42.83 28.13
N ASP A 8 -0.70 -41.95 28.46
CA ASP A 8 -0.86 -40.50 28.29
C ASP A 8 -0.76 -40.08 26.82
N ILE A 9 0.04 -40.82 26.04
CA ILE A 9 0.26 -40.58 24.61
C ILE A 9 0.36 -41.90 23.83
N SER A 10 -0.20 -41.94 22.62
CA SER A 10 -0.08 -43.05 21.69
C SER A 10 0.67 -42.65 20.41
N PHE A 11 1.73 -43.39 20.08
CA PHE A 11 2.49 -43.22 18.85
C PHE A 11 1.91 -44.08 17.73
N LEU A 12 1.59 -43.46 16.59
CA LEU A 12 1.03 -44.11 15.41
C LEU A 12 2.13 -44.36 14.38
N ILE A 13 2.53 -45.62 14.25
CA ILE A 13 3.71 -46.02 13.46
C ILE A 13 3.31 -46.92 12.30
N PRO A 14 3.29 -46.43 11.05
CA PRO A 14 3.19 -47.29 9.88
C PRO A 14 4.55 -47.92 9.57
N ALA A 15 4.57 -49.22 9.31
CA ALA A 15 5.78 -49.97 8.96
C ALA A 15 5.57 -50.70 7.63
N TYR A 16 6.39 -50.41 6.64
CA TYR A 16 6.45 -51.15 5.38
C TYR A 16 7.91 -51.30 4.96
N ASN A 17 8.42 -52.54 4.95
CA ASN A 17 9.80 -52.86 4.64
C ASN A 17 10.82 -51.98 5.43
N ALA A 18 10.66 -51.96 6.75
CA ALA A 18 11.40 -51.13 7.70
C ALA A 18 12.33 -51.95 8.63
N ALA A 19 12.69 -53.18 8.26
CA ALA A 19 13.43 -54.10 9.13
C ALA A 19 14.76 -53.50 9.63
N ASP A 20 15.41 -52.65 8.83
CA ASP A 20 16.73 -52.08 9.13
C ASP A 20 16.67 -50.87 10.09
N THR A 21 15.52 -50.21 10.22
CA THR A 21 15.41 -48.92 10.94
C THR A 21 14.45 -48.96 12.12
N LEU A 22 13.47 -49.85 12.07
CA LEU A 22 12.38 -49.92 13.05
C LEU A 22 12.85 -50.18 14.48
N ALA A 23 13.91 -50.95 14.66
CA ALA A 23 14.48 -51.22 15.98
C ALA A 23 14.99 -49.94 16.66
N GLU A 24 15.62 -49.03 15.90
CA GLU A 24 16.10 -47.75 16.40
C GLU A 24 14.94 -46.79 16.71
N CYS A 25 13.94 -46.74 15.84
CA CYS A 25 12.69 -46.00 16.05
C CYS A 25 12.03 -46.38 17.39
N LEU A 26 11.79 -47.68 17.62
CA LEU A 26 11.18 -48.17 18.86
C LEU A 26 12.09 -48.00 20.08
N ALA A 27 13.42 -48.17 19.92
CA ALA A 27 14.37 -47.92 21.00
C ALA A 27 14.31 -46.47 21.49
N SER A 28 14.03 -45.50 20.61
CA SER A 28 13.89 -44.09 21.00
C SER A 28 12.65 -43.82 21.88
N LEU A 29 11.57 -44.59 21.68
CA LEU A 29 10.40 -44.57 22.57
C LEU A 29 10.72 -45.26 23.91
N GLN A 30 11.45 -46.37 23.87
CA GLN A 30 11.88 -47.10 25.07
C GLN A 30 12.78 -46.27 25.98
N GLN A 31 13.53 -45.32 25.40
CA GLN A 31 14.45 -44.42 26.11
C GLN A 31 13.78 -43.13 26.64
N GLN A 32 12.48 -42.93 26.41
CA GLN A 32 11.78 -41.75 26.91
C GLN A 32 11.84 -41.65 28.44
N THR A 33 12.04 -40.44 28.96
CA THR A 33 12.09 -40.15 30.41
C THR A 33 10.76 -40.44 31.10
N GLN A 34 9.65 -40.35 30.37
CA GLN A 34 8.33 -40.76 30.81
C GLN A 34 7.95 -42.12 30.23
N SER A 35 7.45 -43.03 31.08
CA SER A 35 7.18 -44.43 30.70
C SER A 35 5.73 -44.71 30.31
N ASN A 36 4.79 -43.81 30.59
CA ASN A 36 3.34 -44.01 30.38
C ASN A 36 2.90 -43.66 28.95
N TRP A 37 3.37 -44.43 27.98
CA TRP A 37 3.04 -44.28 26.57
C TRP A 37 2.69 -45.63 25.94
N GLN A 38 2.09 -45.57 24.75
CA GLN A 38 1.80 -46.73 23.92
C GLN A 38 2.32 -46.49 22.50
N ALA A 39 2.92 -47.50 21.88
CA ALA A 39 3.21 -47.50 20.44
C ALA A 39 2.24 -48.44 19.74
N VAL A 40 1.55 -47.97 18.71
CA VAL A 40 0.69 -48.79 17.86
C VAL A 40 1.34 -48.89 16.49
N VAL A 41 1.92 -50.05 16.21
CA VAL A 41 2.67 -50.30 14.99
C VAL A 41 1.84 -51.15 14.03
N ILE A 42 1.63 -50.64 12.82
CA ILE A 42 0.88 -51.31 11.76
C ILE A 42 1.85 -51.75 10.68
N ASP A 43 2.02 -53.07 10.53
CA ASP A 43 2.70 -53.65 9.37
C ASP A 43 1.78 -53.57 8.15
N ASP A 44 2.09 -52.65 7.24
CA ASP A 44 1.34 -52.33 6.03
C ASP A 44 1.75 -53.24 4.86
N GLY A 45 1.80 -54.55 5.13
CA GLY A 45 2.06 -55.58 4.14
C GLY A 45 3.54 -55.75 3.77
N SER A 46 4.47 -55.63 4.73
CA SER A 46 5.90 -55.84 4.47
C SER A 46 6.21 -57.22 3.90
N THR A 47 7.21 -57.28 3.03
CA THR A 47 7.73 -58.51 2.41
C THR A 47 9.13 -58.88 2.89
N ASP A 48 9.76 -58.03 3.70
CA ASP A 48 11.03 -58.29 4.36
C ASP A 48 10.83 -58.83 5.79
N ARG A 49 11.88 -58.75 6.63
CA ARG A 49 11.84 -59.22 8.02
C ARG A 49 11.20 -58.23 9.02
N THR A 50 10.50 -57.19 8.56
CA THR A 50 9.93 -56.15 9.45
C THR A 50 9.04 -56.74 10.53
N TRP A 51 8.18 -57.70 10.17
CA TRP A 51 7.29 -58.34 11.13
C TRP A 51 8.01 -59.20 12.17
N GLU A 52 9.05 -59.93 11.76
CA GLU A 52 9.85 -60.75 12.67
C GLU A 52 10.54 -59.86 13.72
N VAL A 53 11.05 -58.70 13.29
CA VAL A 53 11.63 -57.69 14.19
C VAL A 53 10.58 -57.13 15.14
N LEU A 54 9.39 -56.77 14.63
CA LEU A 54 8.28 -56.28 15.46
C LEU A 54 7.86 -57.27 16.53
N GLU A 55 7.62 -58.53 16.16
CA GLU A 55 7.25 -59.58 17.11
C GLU A 55 8.33 -59.78 18.18
N GLY A 56 9.60 -59.73 17.80
CA GLY A 56 10.72 -59.85 18.73
C GLY A 56 10.70 -58.76 19.81
N ILE A 57 10.45 -57.51 19.42
CA ILE A 57 10.44 -56.36 20.33
C ILE A 57 9.15 -56.33 21.16
N ALA A 58 7.99 -56.58 20.57
CA ALA A 58 6.71 -56.56 21.31
C ALA A 58 6.58 -57.69 22.35
N ARG A 59 7.34 -58.79 22.20
CA ARG A 59 7.44 -59.84 23.23
C ARG A 59 8.13 -59.36 24.51
N THR A 60 8.98 -58.35 24.43
CA THR A 60 9.76 -57.85 25.58
C THR A 60 9.23 -56.52 26.13
N ASP A 61 8.37 -55.80 25.41
CA ASP A 61 7.77 -54.53 25.83
C ASP A 61 6.27 -54.47 25.53
N SER A 62 5.44 -54.60 26.57
CA SER A 62 3.98 -54.65 26.46
C SER A 62 3.33 -53.32 26.07
N ARG A 63 4.09 -52.22 26.04
CA ARG A 63 3.60 -50.90 25.55
C ARG A 63 3.46 -50.86 24.03
N ILE A 64 4.03 -51.85 23.33
CA ILE A 64 4.04 -51.93 21.87
C ILE A 64 2.93 -52.86 21.39
N ARG A 65 1.90 -52.28 20.79
CA ARG A 65 0.77 -52.98 20.19
C ARG A 65 0.98 -53.14 18.70
N LEU A 66 0.89 -54.38 18.21
CA LEU A 66 1.07 -54.70 16.80
C LEU A 66 -0.26 -55.03 16.12
N ALA A 67 -0.39 -54.63 14.86
CA ALA A 67 -1.38 -55.16 13.94
C ALA A 67 -0.82 -55.21 12.52
N ARG A 68 -1.48 -55.98 11.65
CA ARG A 68 -1.07 -56.18 10.26
C ARG A 68 -2.25 -55.93 9.32
N GLN A 69 -1.95 -55.37 8.16
CA GLN A 69 -2.90 -55.19 7.06
C GLN A 69 -2.22 -55.43 5.71
N PRO A 70 -2.98 -55.67 4.62
CA PRO A 70 -2.45 -55.54 3.26
C PRO A 70 -1.97 -54.11 3.00
N ASN A 71 -0.96 -53.93 2.13
CA ASN A 71 -0.42 -52.61 1.81
C ASN A 71 -1.52 -51.68 1.26
N ALA A 72 -1.90 -50.70 2.07
CA ALA A 72 -2.93 -49.71 1.78
C ALA A 72 -2.39 -48.26 1.89
N GLY A 73 -1.10 -48.10 2.21
CA GLY A 73 -0.43 -46.82 2.34
C GLY A 73 -0.37 -46.31 3.78
N ALA A 74 0.60 -45.42 4.04
CA ALA A 74 0.90 -44.89 5.37
C ALA A 74 -0.31 -44.20 6.02
N ALA A 75 -1.15 -43.53 5.23
CA ALA A 75 -2.36 -42.89 5.73
C ALA A 75 -3.39 -43.88 6.27
N ALA A 76 -3.68 -44.94 5.51
CA ALA A 76 -4.59 -46.00 5.95
C ALA A 76 -4.04 -46.73 7.18
N ALA A 77 -2.72 -47.01 7.20
CA ALA A 77 -2.05 -47.62 8.34
C ALA A 77 -2.15 -46.73 9.61
N ARG A 78 -1.96 -45.42 9.51
CA ARG A 78 -2.12 -44.50 10.65
C ARG A 78 -3.58 -44.36 11.11
N ASN A 79 -4.54 -44.33 10.19
CA ASN A 79 -5.96 -44.38 10.54
C ASN A 79 -6.30 -45.69 11.30
N HIS A 80 -5.72 -46.81 10.89
CA HIS A 80 -5.84 -48.08 11.60
C HIS A 80 -5.18 -48.04 12.98
N ALA A 81 -3.99 -47.48 13.08
CA ALA A 81 -3.29 -47.29 14.34
C ALA A 81 -4.12 -46.44 15.32
N ALA A 82 -4.71 -45.33 14.85
CA ALA A 82 -5.53 -44.43 15.67
C ALA A 82 -6.77 -45.13 16.27
N ARG A 83 -7.39 -46.06 15.52
CA ARG A 83 -8.52 -46.88 16.01
C ARG A 83 -8.11 -47.83 17.14
N LEU A 84 -6.86 -48.30 17.13
CA LEU A 84 -6.32 -49.21 18.15
C LEU A 84 -5.66 -48.49 19.32
N ALA A 85 -5.31 -47.22 19.15
CA ALA A 85 -4.69 -46.36 20.15
C ALA A 85 -5.66 -46.08 21.31
N SER A 86 -5.13 -46.09 22.53
CA SER A 86 -5.93 -45.94 23.76
C SER A 86 -5.71 -44.61 24.49
N ALA A 87 -4.67 -43.85 24.15
CA ALA A 87 -4.42 -42.54 24.73
C ALA A 87 -5.36 -41.45 24.17
N SER A 88 -5.55 -40.39 24.95
CA SER A 88 -6.23 -39.16 24.52
C SER A 88 -5.37 -38.30 23.58
N LEU A 89 -4.04 -38.38 23.70
CA LEU A 89 -3.10 -37.69 22.83
C LEU A 89 -2.44 -38.65 21.84
N LEU A 90 -2.25 -38.18 20.61
CA LEU A 90 -1.62 -38.91 19.53
C LEU A 90 -0.36 -38.19 19.07
N CYS A 91 0.65 -38.96 18.66
CA CYS A 91 1.79 -38.50 17.90
C CYS A 91 2.01 -39.47 16.74
N MET A 92 2.30 -38.97 15.55
CA MET A 92 2.71 -39.84 14.44
C MET A 92 4.23 -40.02 14.49
N LEU A 93 4.73 -41.21 14.13
CA LEU A 93 6.17 -41.44 14.03
C LEU A 93 6.43 -42.39 12.86
N ASP A 94 7.33 -42.02 11.95
CA ASP A 94 7.75 -42.91 10.87
C ASP A 94 8.70 -44.00 11.40
N ALA A 95 8.60 -45.21 10.85
CA ALA A 95 9.39 -46.37 11.28
C ALA A 95 10.90 -46.26 11.02
N ASP A 96 11.37 -45.17 10.42
CA ASP A 96 12.78 -44.86 10.17
C ASP A 96 13.30 -43.59 10.87
N ASP A 97 12.43 -42.93 11.63
CA ASP A 97 12.73 -41.73 12.42
C ASP A 97 12.85 -42.07 13.91
N TRP A 98 13.39 -41.12 14.69
CA TRP A 98 13.50 -41.26 16.14
C TRP A 98 13.28 -39.94 16.88
N LEU A 99 12.99 -40.04 18.17
CA LEU A 99 12.70 -38.90 19.05
C LEU A 99 13.77 -38.75 20.13
N ASP A 100 13.95 -37.51 20.60
CA ASP A 100 14.79 -37.20 21.76
C ASP A 100 14.21 -37.83 23.04
N PRO A 101 15.03 -38.34 23.98
CA PRO A 101 14.55 -38.94 25.23
C PRO A 101 13.61 -38.05 26.07
N THR A 102 13.66 -36.73 25.89
CA THR A 102 12.80 -35.75 26.60
C THR A 102 11.56 -35.32 25.81
N PHE A 103 11.27 -35.97 24.67
CA PHE A 103 10.15 -35.61 23.79
C PHE A 103 8.82 -35.61 24.54
N ILE A 104 8.46 -36.72 25.19
CA ILE A 104 7.17 -36.83 25.89
C ILE A 104 7.09 -35.81 27.03
N GLU A 105 8.14 -35.70 27.86
CA GLU A 105 8.19 -34.75 28.98
C GLU A 105 7.99 -33.30 28.54
N SER A 106 8.46 -32.95 27.34
CA SER A 106 8.38 -31.58 26.81
C SER A 106 7.08 -31.31 26.06
N MET A 107 6.56 -32.30 25.34
CA MET A 107 5.42 -32.13 24.42
C MET A 107 4.08 -32.41 25.07
N GLN A 108 3.99 -33.46 25.90
CA GLN A 108 2.73 -33.91 26.51
C GLN A 108 2.06 -32.84 27.38
N PRO A 109 2.77 -32.06 28.23
CA PRO A 109 2.12 -31.04 29.07
C PRO A 109 1.55 -29.85 28.28
N VAL A 110 1.92 -29.69 27.00
CA VAL A 110 1.52 -28.55 26.16
C VAL A 110 0.27 -28.86 25.35
N ALA A 111 0.11 -30.10 24.89
CA ALA A 111 -1.06 -30.54 24.15
C ALA A 111 -2.24 -30.78 25.08
N ASP A 112 -3.44 -30.37 24.67
CA ASP A 112 -4.65 -30.41 25.49
C ASP A 112 -5.89 -30.63 24.62
N ASP A 113 -6.84 -31.41 25.12
CA ASP A 113 -8.14 -31.67 24.49
C ASP A 113 -9.21 -30.66 24.97
N ALA A 114 -8.76 -29.48 25.39
CA ALA A 114 -9.62 -28.36 25.78
C ALA A 114 -10.44 -27.83 24.58
N SER A 115 -11.30 -26.84 24.85
CA SER A 115 -11.97 -26.06 23.80
C SER A 115 -11.44 -24.63 23.85
N PRO A 116 -10.65 -24.18 22.86
CA PRO A 116 -10.19 -24.90 21.67
C PRO A 116 -9.12 -25.98 21.96
N PRO A 117 -9.03 -27.04 21.12
CA PRO A 117 -8.00 -28.07 21.28
C PRO A 117 -6.62 -27.49 20.98
N VAL A 118 -5.60 -28.00 21.68
CA VAL A 118 -4.22 -27.51 21.60
C VAL A 118 -3.29 -28.59 21.06
N LEU A 119 -2.57 -28.25 19.99
CA LEU A 119 -1.49 -29.05 19.41
C LEU A 119 -0.15 -28.50 19.90
N ALA A 120 0.71 -29.39 20.40
CA ALA A 120 2.10 -29.07 20.69
C ALA A 120 2.95 -29.43 19.47
N TYR A 121 3.85 -28.54 19.04
CA TYR A 121 4.80 -28.82 17.97
C TYR A 121 6.21 -28.36 18.34
N CYS A 122 7.25 -29.05 17.84
CA CYS A 122 8.65 -28.76 18.15
C CYS A 122 9.52 -28.61 16.89
N ASP A 123 10.77 -28.23 17.09
CA ASP A 123 11.77 -28.22 16.03
C ASP A 123 12.31 -29.63 15.77
N TYR A 124 12.93 -29.84 14.60
CA TYR A 124 13.51 -31.12 14.23
C TYR A 124 14.84 -30.98 13.47
N ARG A 125 15.55 -32.09 13.30
CA ARG A 125 16.73 -32.16 12.43
C ARG A 125 16.54 -33.20 11.35
N ARG A 126 17.08 -32.91 10.17
CA ARG A 126 17.27 -33.92 9.14
C ARG A 126 18.60 -34.63 9.34
N VAL A 127 18.61 -35.93 9.08
CA VAL A 127 19.81 -36.77 9.18
C VAL A 127 20.12 -37.33 7.80
N ALA A 128 21.28 -36.91 7.27
CA ALA A 128 21.71 -37.26 5.92
C ALA A 128 22.09 -38.75 5.81
N PRO A 129 22.11 -39.32 4.58
CA PRO A 129 22.66 -40.65 4.32
C PRO A 129 24.12 -40.71 4.78
N GLY A 130 24.37 -41.36 5.93
CA GLY A 130 25.67 -41.38 6.61
C GLY A 130 25.62 -40.95 8.09
N GLY A 131 24.47 -40.52 8.60
CA GLY A 131 24.27 -40.22 10.03
C GLY A 131 24.62 -38.78 10.44
N TRP A 132 25.05 -37.94 9.50
CA TRP A 132 25.35 -36.53 9.76
C TRP A 132 24.07 -35.74 10.02
N LEU A 133 24.05 -35.01 11.14
CA LEU A 133 22.96 -34.12 11.50
C LEU A 133 23.07 -32.82 10.72
N LEU A 134 22.02 -32.47 9.96
CA LEU A 134 21.86 -31.14 9.38
C LEU A 134 21.38 -30.14 10.44
N ARG A 135 21.36 -28.86 10.08
CA ARG A 135 20.82 -27.78 10.90
C ARG A 135 19.44 -28.11 11.47
N VAL A 136 19.18 -27.56 12.66
CA VAL A 136 17.82 -27.55 13.23
C VAL A 136 16.90 -26.78 12.28
N GLU A 137 15.85 -27.45 11.83
CA GLU A 137 14.72 -26.87 11.14
C GLU A 137 13.82 -26.23 12.19
N GLN A 138 13.83 -24.89 12.24
CA GLN A 138 13.00 -24.13 13.17
C GLN A 138 11.57 -24.07 12.62
N ALA A 139 10.62 -24.54 13.42
CA ALA A 139 9.22 -24.45 13.06
C ALA A 139 8.76 -22.98 13.09
N PRO A 140 7.92 -22.52 12.13
CA PRO A 140 7.41 -21.16 12.17
C PRO A 140 6.48 -20.93 13.38
N ILE A 141 6.24 -19.67 13.72
CA ILE A 141 5.28 -19.31 14.76
C ILE A 141 3.86 -19.42 14.18
N LEU A 142 3.07 -20.36 14.69
CA LEU A 142 1.75 -20.75 14.16
C LEU A 142 0.58 -20.24 15.02
N THR A 143 0.73 -19.11 15.70
CA THR A 143 -0.31 -18.58 16.60
C THR A 143 -1.48 -17.95 15.84
N GLY A 144 -2.72 -18.27 16.23
CA GLY A 144 -3.94 -17.71 15.65
C GLY A 144 -4.07 -18.01 14.15
N ASP A 145 -4.45 -17.01 13.36
CA ASP A 145 -4.61 -17.19 11.90
C ASP A 145 -3.29 -17.46 11.15
N ALA A 146 -2.13 -17.37 11.81
CA ALA A 146 -0.85 -17.73 11.19
C ALA A 146 -0.82 -19.21 10.78
N ALA A 147 -1.40 -20.12 11.57
CA ALA A 147 -1.51 -21.54 11.22
C ALA A 147 -2.29 -21.73 9.92
N LYS A 148 -3.47 -21.10 9.80
CA LYS A 148 -4.30 -21.20 8.59
C LYS A 148 -3.57 -20.65 7.37
N ARG A 149 -2.86 -19.52 7.51
CA ARG A 149 -2.06 -18.92 6.43
C ARG A 149 -0.92 -19.82 5.98
N GLU A 150 -0.14 -20.35 6.92
CA GLU A 150 1.02 -21.18 6.59
C GLU A 150 0.58 -22.50 5.95
N PHE A 151 -0.35 -23.23 6.58
CA PHE A 151 -0.82 -24.50 6.04
C PHE A 151 -1.68 -24.35 4.78
N SER A 152 -2.18 -23.16 4.45
CA SER A 152 -2.76 -22.93 3.12
C SER A 152 -1.71 -22.83 2.02
N SER A 153 -0.45 -22.59 2.38
CA SER A 153 0.63 -22.36 1.41
C SER A 153 1.64 -23.50 1.35
N PHE A 154 1.99 -24.10 2.49
CA PHE A 154 3.07 -25.08 2.58
C PHE A 154 2.96 -25.95 3.83
N CYS A 155 3.55 -27.16 3.79
CA CYS A 155 3.66 -28.02 4.96
C CYS A 155 4.85 -27.58 5.82
N ALA A 156 4.57 -26.85 6.91
CA ALA A 156 5.60 -26.29 7.77
C ALA A 156 6.14 -27.25 8.85
N LEU A 157 5.43 -28.34 9.14
CA LEU A 157 5.76 -29.25 10.25
C LEU A 157 5.99 -30.66 9.72
N ALA A 158 7.09 -31.29 10.14
CA ALA A 158 7.31 -32.70 9.88
C ALA A 158 6.36 -33.56 10.74
N ILE A 159 5.94 -34.70 10.21
CA ILE A 159 4.87 -35.53 10.77
C ILE A 159 5.10 -35.94 12.23
N HIS A 160 6.35 -36.18 12.61
CA HIS A 160 6.75 -36.65 13.94
C HIS A 160 7.09 -35.53 14.93
N THR A 161 6.78 -34.27 14.59
CA THR A 161 7.03 -33.11 15.46
C THR A 161 5.82 -32.66 16.26
N VAL A 162 4.66 -33.29 16.06
CA VAL A 162 3.36 -32.79 16.53
C VAL A 162 2.66 -33.79 17.43
N VAL A 163 2.23 -33.33 18.61
CA VAL A 163 1.32 -34.04 19.51
C VAL A 163 -0.04 -33.35 19.47
N PHE A 164 -1.10 -34.12 19.22
CA PHE A 164 -2.45 -33.60 19.01
C PHE A 164 -3.54 -34.47 19.65
N PRO A 165 -4.72 -33.91 19.98
CA PRO A 165 -5.83 -34.67 20.57
C PRO A 165 -6.41 -35.71 19.60
N LYS A 166 -6.67 -36.92 20.12
CA LYS A 166 -7.34 -38.01 19.41
C LYS A 166 -8.76 -37.63 18.97
N SER A 167 -9.48 -36.95 19.85
CA SER A 167 -10.84 -36.43 19.61
C SER A 167 -10.92 -35.58 18.33
N LEU A 168 -9.95 -34.67 18.13
CA LEU A 168 -9.88 -33.79 16.97
C LEU A 168 -9.55 -34.57 15.70
N PHE A 169 -8.65 -35.55 15.80
CA PHE A 169 -8.34 -36.45 14.69
C PHE A 169 -9.58 -37.24 14.23
N GLU A 170 -10.34 -37.80 15.18
CA GLU A 170 -11.58 -38.54 14.90
C GLU A 170 -12.68 -37.62 14.36
N LEU A 171 -12.85 -36.43 14.93
CA LEU A 171 -13.80 -35.42 14.48
C LEU A 171 -13.60 -35.04 13.01
N LEU A 172 -12.33 -34.94 12.59
CA LEU A 172 -11.96 -34.58 11.23
C LEU A 172 -11.90 -35.78 10.26
N GLY A 173 -12.27 -36.98 10.72
CA GLY A 173 -12.29 -38.20 9.91
C GLY A 173 -10.90 -38.82 9.65
N GLY A 174 -9.90 -38.44 10.43
CA GLY A 174 -8.52 -38.94 10.29
C GLY A 174 -7.75 -38.34 9.11
N MET A 175 -6.82 -39.11 8.56
CA MET A 175 -6.02 -38.73 7.39
C MET A 175 -6.72 -39.10 6.08
N ASP A 176 -6.52 -38.27 5.06
CA ASP A 176 -7.05 -38.49 3.72
C ASP A 176 -6.27 -39.59 2.99
N GLU A 177 -6.81 -40.82 3.00
CA GLU A 177 -6.17 -42.01 2.43
C GLU A 177 -5.97 -41.93 0.90
N THR A 178 -6.54 -40.92 0.25
CA THR A 178 -6.37 -40.72 -1.19
C THR A 178 -5.09 -39.94 -1.53
N LEU A 179 -4.43 -39.33 -0.55
CA LEU A 179 -3.12 -38.69 -0.71
C LEU A 179 -2.01 -39.73 -0.57
N GLN A 180 -0.98 -39.63 -1.42
CA GLN A 180 0.20 -40.49 -1.35
C GLN A 180 1.40 -39.79 -0.70
N THR A 181 1.34 -38.46 -0.66
CA THR A 181 2.26 -37.57 0.02
C THR A 181 1.49 -36.36 0.57
N GLY A 182 1.98 -35.75 1.66
CA GLY A 182 1.36 -34.56 2.23
C GLY A 182 0.04 -34.83 2.97
N GLU A 183 -0.21 -36.07 3.37
CA GLU A 183 -1.36 -36.46 4.20
C GLU A 183 -1.37 -35.73 5.56
N GLU A 184 -0.19 -35.45 6.13
CA GLU A 184 -0.02 -34.67 7.35
C GLU A 184 -0.28 -33.18 7.10
N TRP A 185 0.13 -32.67 5.93
CA TRP A 185 -0.14 -31.28 5.56
C TRP A 185 -1.66 -31.02 5.49
N ASP A 186 -2.38 -31.93 4.85
CA ASP A 186 -3.84 -31.89 4.79
C ASP A 186 -4.48 -31.91 6.19
N LEU A 187 -3.97 -32.74 7.09
CA LEU A 187 -4.47 -32.83 8.45
C LEU A 187 -4.22 -31.54 9.24
N TRP A 188 -3.00 -30.99 9.19
CA TRP A 188 -2.66 -29.73 9.87
C TRP A 188 -3.49 -28.56 9.35
N LEU A 189 -3.72 -28.51 8.03
CA LEU A 189 -4.63 -27.56 7.41
C LEU A 189 -6.04 -27.70 8.00
N ARG A 190 -6.62 -28.90 8.01
CA ARG A 190 -7.98 -29.11 8.54
C ARG A 190 -8.07 -28.79 10.03
N MET A 191 -7.06 -29.14 10.82
CA MET A 191 -7.01 -28.81 12.26
C MET A 191 -6.94 -27.29 12.51
N ALA A 192 -6.16 -26.56 11.71
CA ALA A 192 -6.10 -25.10 11.79
C ALA A 192 -7.45 -24.44 11.42
N PHE A 193 -8.14 -24.95 10.41
CA PHE A 193 -9.47 -24.46 10.03
C PHE A 193 -10.59 -24.90 10.99
N ALA A 194 -10.38 -25.98 11.75
CA ALA A 194 -11.26 -26.40 12.84
C ALA A 194 -11.11 -25.56 14.12
N GLY A 195 -10.16 -24.61 14.14
CA GLY A 195 -9.96 -23.69 15.27
C GLY A 195 -8.99 -24.17 16.34
N ALA A 196 -8.15 -25.16 16.03
CA ALA A 196 -7.15 -25.64 16.97
C ALA A 196 -6.02 -24.62 17.21
N GLU A 197 -5.52 -24.56 18.44
CA GLU A 197 -4.35 -23.76 18.81
C GLU A 197 -3.06 -24.53 18.57
N PHE A 198 -2.05 -23.87 17.99
CA PHE A 198 -0.71 -24.44 17.82
C PHE A 198 0.25 -23.77 18.80
N ARG A 199 0.87 -24.56 19.68
CA ARG A 199 1.85 -24.09 20.68
C ARG A 199 3.23 -24.67 20.40
N HIS A 200 4.20 -23.78 20.20
CA HIS A 200 5.59 -24.14 19.92
C HIS A 200 6.33 -24.53 21.19
N VAL A 201 7.04 -25.65 21.13
CA VAL A 201 8.04 -26.08 22.10
C VAL A 201 9.40 -25.82 21.44
N ASP A 202 10.09 -24.77 21.90
CA ASP A 202 11.39 -24.31 21.39
C ASP A 202 12.54 -25.25 21.79
N LYS A 203 12.45 -26.49 21.29
CA LYS A 203 13.43 -27.57 21.45
C LYS A 203 13.44 -28.41 20.18
N CYS A 204 14.63 -28.87 19.79
CA CYS A 204 14.79 -29.87 18.73
C CYS A 204 14.62 -31.27 19.33
N LEU A 205 13.43 -31.87 19.19
CA LEU A 205 13.07 -33.14 19.85
C LEU A 205 12.87 -34.31 18.87
N ALA A 206 13.09 -34.07 17.58
CA ALA A 206 12.69 -34.95 16.50
C ALA A 206 13.81 -35.07 15.45
N PHE A 207 14.00 -36.27 14.90
CA PHE A 207 15.06 -36.56 13.94
C PHE A 207 14.51 -37.31 12.72
N TYR A 208 14.51 -36.63 11.58
CA TYR A 208 14.03 -37.10 10.28
C TYR A 208 15.17 -37.77 9.51
N ARG A 209 15.08 -39.08 9.25
CA ARG A 209 16.09 -39.82 8.47
C ARG A 209 15.85 -39.67 6.98
N MET A 210 16.84 -39.14 6.27
CA MET A 210 16.78 -39.03 4.81
C MET A 210 17.29 -40.32 4.16
N LYS A 211 16.43 -41.00 3.39
CA LYS A 211 16.79 -42.19 2.61
C LYS A 211 16.33 -42.10 1.16
N ALA A 212 17.11 -42.72 0.27
CA ALA A 212 16.73 -42.93 -1.12
C ALA A 212 15.53 -43.90 -1.21
N GLY A 213 14.67 -43.71 -2.23
CA GLY A 213 13.49 -44.56 -2.42
C GLY A 213 12.35 -44.34 -1.42
N SER A 214 12.41 -43.29 -0.60
CA SER A 214 11.29 -42.87 0.25
C SER A 214 10.09 -42.38 -0.59
N LEU A 215 8.88 -42.43 -0.02
CA LEU A 215 7.65 -41.94 -0.68
C LEU A 215 7.77 -40.47 -1.09
N SER A 216 8.35 -39.65 -0.21
CA SER A 216 8.68 -38.25 -0.47
C SER A 216 9.78 -38.06 -1.51
N GLY A 217 10.39 -39.13 -2.03
CA GLY A 217 11.36 -39.13 -3.13
C GLY A 217 10.76 -38.81 -4.50
N ASP A 218 9.46 -39.04 -4.69
CA ASP A 218 8.78 -38.93 -5.99
C ASP A 218 8.27 -37.48 -6.26
N PRO A 219 8.91 -36.74 -7.20
CA PRO A 219 8.57 -35.34 -7.43
C PRO A 219 7.16 -35.15 -8.03
N VAL A 220 6.66 -36.11 -8.82
CA VAL A 220 5.34 -36.01 -9.45
C VAL A 220 4.25 -36.11 -8.39
N LYS A 221 4.38 -37.06 -7.46
CA LYS A 221 3.42 -37.22 -6.35
C LYS A 221 3.38 -35.99 -5.45
N LEU A 222 4.56 -35.45 -5.09
CA LEU A 222 4.66 -34.26 -4.24
C LEU A 222 3.95 -33.04 -4.85
N VAL A 223 4.19 -32.75 -6.13
CA VAL A 223 3.54 -31.60 -6.79
C VAL A 223 2.04 -31.84 -6.95
N ARG A 224 1.63 -33.04 -7.38
CA ARG A 224 0.21 -33.39 -7.55
C ARG A 224 -0.57 -33.27 -6.24
N ASP A 225 -0.06 -33.84 -5.15
CA ASP A 225 -0.77 -33.85 -3.87
C ASP A 225 -0.75 -32.46 -3.22
N ALA A 226 0.31 -31.67 -3.41
CA ALA A 226 0.33 -30.26 -3.02
C ALA A 226 -0.73 -29.41 -3.73
N VAL A 227 -0.97 -29.64 -5.03
CA VAL A 227 -2.07 -29.00 -5.76
C VAL A 227 -3.41 -29.35 -5.12
N ARG A 228 -3.61 -30.61 -4.69
CA ARG A 228 -4.85 -31.05 -4.04
C ARG A 228 -5.04 -30.39 -2.68
N VAL A 229 -4.00 -30.35 -1.84
CA VAL A 229 -4.08 -29.72 -0.50
C VAL A 229 -4.32 -28.21 -0.60
N THR A 230 -3.59 -27.51 -1.48
CA THR A 230 -3.79 -26.05 -1.68
C THR A 230 -5.15 -25.72 -2.29
N THR A 231 -5.71 -26.60 -3.14
CA THR A 231 -7.09 -26.46 -3.64
C THR A 231 -8.11 -26.65 -2.52
N LYS A 232 -7.89 -27.61 -1.61
CA LYS A 232 -8.73 -27.81 -0.42
C LYS A 232 -8.65 -26.60 0.51
N ALA A 233 -7.47 -26.02 0.70
CA ALA A 233 -7.28 -24.80 1.48
C ALA A 233 -8.11 -23.63 0.94
N GLN A 234 -8.13 -23.45 -0.40
CA GLN A 234 -8.97 -22.43 -1.04
C GLN A 234 -10.46 -22.63 -0.74
N ALA A 235 -10.95 -23.87 -0.80
CA ALA A 235 -12.34 -24.18 -0.49
C ALA A 235 -12.69 -23.86 0.97
N LEU A 236 -11.80 -24.20 1.92
CA LEU A 236 -11.97 -23.90 3.34
C LEU A 236 -11.97 -22.38 3.61
N GLN A 237 -11.11 -21.62 2.94
CA GLN A 237 -11.08 -20.15 3.03
C GLN A 237 -12.42 -19.54 2.58
N MET A 238 -12.94 -19.99 1.44
CA MET A 238 -14.22 -19.54 0.90
C MET A 238 -15.38 -19.84 1.86
N GLN A 239 -15.39 -21.04 2.47
CA GLN A 239 -16.44 -21.43 3.42
C GLN A 239 -16.46 -20.56 4.68
N GLN A 240 -15.30 -20.08 5.14
CA GLN A 240 -15.19 -19.20 6.32
C GLN A 240 -15.28 -17.69 5.98
N GLY A 241 -15.57 -17.33 4.73
CA GLY A 241 -15.65 -15.92 4.31
C GLY A 241 -14.33 -15.16 4.38
N LEU A 242 -13.19 -15.88 4.34
CA LEU A 242 -11.86 -15.27 4.36
C LEU A 242 -11.52 -14.74 2.97
N SER A 243 -11.02 -13.49 2.91
CA SER A 243 -10.71 -12.74 1.69
C SER A 243 -9.79 -13.49 0.72
N ALA A 244 -10.05 -13.34 -0.59
CA ALA A 244 -9.20 -13.89 -1.66
C ALA A 244 -7.79 -13.30 -1.57
N GLY A 245 -6.79 -14.18 -1.41
CA GLY A 245 -5.42 -13.84 -1.03
C GLY A 245 -4.69 -12.80 -1.88
N GLY A 246 -3.64 -12.24 -1.29
CA GLY A 246 -2.75 -11.23 -1.84
C GLY A 246 -1.73 -10.78 -0.78
N PRO A 247 -0.62 -10.13 -1.18
CA PRO A 247 0.44 -9.73 -0.24
C PRO A 247 -0.06 -8.75 0.85
N GLU A 248 -1.19 -8.08 0.62
CA GLU A 248 -1.84 -7.15 1.55
C GLU A 248 -2.61 -7.86 2.68
N THR A 249 -3.15 -9.05 2.43
CA THR A 249 -3.91 -9.84 3.43
C THR A 249 -3.03 -10.82 4.21
N GLY A 250 -1.76 -10.96 3.80
CA GLY A 250 -0.82 -11.97 4.32
C GLY A 250 -1.07 -13.39 3.79
N TRP A 251 -2.12 -13.61 2.99
CA TRP A 251 -2.43 -14.90 2.39
C TRP A 251 -1.76 -15.05 1.02
N ILE A 252 -1.03 -16.15 0.84
CA ILE A 252 -0.47 -16.52 -0.46
C ILE A 252 -1.57 -17.18 -1.30
N THR A 253 -1.73 -16.76 -2.56
CA THR A 253 -2.76 -17.34 -3.42
C THR A 253 -2.47 -18.82 -3.71
N PRO A 254 -3.49 -19.65 -3.96
CA PRO A 254 -3.28 -21.07 -4.27
C PRO A 254 -2.32 -21.29 -5.44
N PRO A 255 -2.41 -20.56 -6.58
CA PRO A 255 -1.44 -20.69 -7.67
C PRO A 255 0.01 -20.40 -7.24
N VAL A 256 0.25 -19.34 -6.45
CA VAL A 256 1.61 -19.01 -5.95
C VAL A 256 2.11 -20.08 -4.98
N SER A 257 1.23 -20.66 -4.15
CA SER A 257 1.57 -21.77 -3.25
C SER A 257 1.90 -23.05 -4.01
N GLN A 258 1.23 -23.33 -5.11
CA GLN A 258 1.54 -24.45 -6.00
C GLN A 258 2.90 -24.26 -6.67
N LEU A 259 3.21 -23.05 -7.14
CA LEU A 259 4.53 -22.70 -7.66
C LEU A 259 5.60 -22.80 -6.56
N ARG A 260 5.29 -22.43 -5.31
CA ARG A 260 6.19 -22.59 -4.15
C ARG A 260 6.59 -24.05 -3.98
N MET A 261 5.62 -24.97 -4.01
CA MET A 261 5.92 -26.40 -3.91
C MET A 261 6.74 -26.90 -5.11
N LEU A 262 6.35 -26.54 -6.34
CA LEU A 262 7.10 -26.91 -7.54
C LEU A 262 8.58 -26.48 -7.44
N ALA A 263 8.81 -25.22 -7.06
CA ALA A 263 10.15 -24.67 -6.91
C ALA A 263 10.96 -25.43 -5.85
N TRP A 264 10.35 -25.76 -4.71
CA TRP A 264 11.01 -26.56 -3.67
C TRP A 264 11.34 -27.97 -4.16
N VAL A 265 10.40 -28.67 -4.81
CA VAL A 265 10.60 -30.04 -5.32
C VAL A 265 11.74 -30.09 -6.33
N VAL A 266 11.73 -29.18 -7.30
CA VAL A 266 12.77 -29.09 -8.32
C VAL A 266 14.14 -28.84 -7.67
N ALA A 267 14.20 -27.94 -6.69
CA ALA A 267 15.41 -27.62 -5.95
C ALA A 267 15.87 -28.73 -4.99
N ALA A 268 14.97 -29.53 -4.43
CA ALA A 268 15.32 -30.58 -3.47
C ALA A 268 15.67 -31.92 -4.10
N LYS A 269 15.19 -32.21 -5.32
CA LYS A 269 15.48 -33.47 -6.01
C LYS A 269 16.72 -33.42 -6.89
N LEU A 270 17.03 -32.25 -7.48
CA LEU A 270 18.29 -31.98 -8.18
C LEU A 270 18.68 -33.05 -9.20
N ASP A 271 17.70 -33.53 -9.93
CA ASP A 271 17.90 -34.48 -11.00
C ASP A 271 17.95 -33.71 -12.34
N PRO A 272 19.09 -33.70 -13.05
CA PRO A 272 19.21 -33.06 -14.37
C PRO A 272 18.29 -33.68 -15.43
N THR A 273 17.79 -34.89 -15.20
CA THR A 273 16.83 -35.58 -16.07
C THR A 273 15.38 -35.25 -15.72
N LEU A 274 15.15 -34.51 -14.63
CA LEU A 274 13.82 -34.09 -14.20
C LEU A 274 13.24 -33.09 -15.20
N ASP A 275 12.15 -33.49 -15.86
CA ASP A 275 11.41 -32.61 -16.75
C ASP A 275 10.61 -31.57 -15.94
N THR A 276 11.24 -30.41 -15.71
CA THR A 276 10.62 -29.25 -15.05
C THR A 276 9.36 -28.77 -15.74
N ALA A 277 9.24 -28.92 -17.06
CA ALA A 277 8.04 -28.50 -17.80
C ALA A 277 6.90 -29.50 -17.58
N ALA A 278 7.19 -30.80 -17.53
CA ALA A 278 6.20 -31.82 -17.18
C ALA A 278 5.66 -31.65 -15.76
N LEU A 279 6.52 -31.32 -14.77
CA LEU A 279 6.06 -31.02 -13.41
C LEU A 279 5.20 -29.76 -13.36
N ALA A 280 5.56 -28.72 -14.12
CA ALA A 280 4.76 -27.50 -14.19
C ALA A 280 3.39 -27.71 -14.86
N ALA A 281 3.28 -28.68 -15.77
CA ALA A 281 2.00 -29.06 -16.37
C ALA A 281 1.02 -29.71 -15.37
N LEU A 282 1.47 -30.10 -14.17
CA LEU A 282 0.60 -30.55 -13.08
C LEU A 282 -0.14 -29.40 -12.39
N LEU A 283 0.32 -28.16 -12.56
CA LEU A 283 -0.33 -26.99 -12.01
C LEU A 283 -1.54 -26.61 -12.88
N PRO A 284 -2.69 -26.21 -12.29
CA PRO A 284 -3.83 -25.69 -13.05
C PRO A 284 -3.49 -24.48 -13.94
N GLY A 285 -2.48 -23.70 -13.54
CA GLY A 285 -1.92 -22.60 -14.33
C GLY A 285 -0.68 -22.02 -13.65
N MET A 286 0.29 -21.57 -14.45
CA MET A 286 1.49 -20.90 -13.93
C MET A 286 1.15 -19.48 -13.48
N PRO A 287 1.39 -19.11 -12.20
CA PRO A 287 1.15 -17.75 -11.71
C PRO A 287 2.27 -16.79 -12.10
N ASP A 288 1.97 -15.50 -12.05
CA ASP A 288 2.99 -14.45 -12.00
C ASP A 288 3.69 -14.47 -10.64
N ALA A 289 5.01 -14.65 -10.65
CA ALA A 289 5.85 -14.65 -9.45
C ALA A 289 6.30 -13.25 -9.02
N ALA A 290 5.96 -12.20 -9.77
CA ALA A 290 6.33 -10.82 -9.43
C ALA A 290 5.80 -10.41 -8.05
N GLY A 291 6.68 -9.85 -7.22
CA GLY A 291 6.39 -9.50 -5.82
C GLY A 291 6.69 -10.62 -4.80
N TYR A 292 6.95 -11.84 -5.25
CA TYR A 292 7.28 -13.02 -4.42
C TYR A 292 8.71 -13.54 -4.65
N GLU A 293 9.59 -12.80 -5.31
CA GLU A 293 10.89 -13.29 -5.75
C GLU A 293 11.78 -13.76 -4.57
N ASN A 294 11.75 -13.04 -3.45
CA ASN A 294 12.39 -13.40 -2.18
C ASN A 294 11.86 -14.70 -1.56
N LEU A 295 10.53 -14.90 -1.61
CA LEU A 295 9.91 -16.13 -1.14
C LEU A 295 10.47 -17.31 -1.95
N PHE A 296 10.49 -17.19 -3.28
CA PHE A 296 11.03 -18.22 -4.15
C PHE A 296 12.52 -18.44 -3.95
N ALA A 297 13.32 -17.40 -3.75
CA ALA A 297 14.75 -17.54 -3.46
C ALA A 297 15.00 -18.36 -2.19
N GLY A 298 14.30 -18.05 -1.09
CA GLY A 298 14.39 -18.81 0.15
C GLY A 298 13.94 -20.27 0.00
N VAL A 299 12.83 -20.48 -0.70
CA VAL A 299 12.28 -21.81 -0.98
C VAL A 299 13.24 -22.67 -1.80
N ILE A 300 13.83 -22.09 -2.85
CA ILE A 300 14.79 -22.77 -3.70
C ILE A 300 16.05 -23.11 -2.90
N LEU A 301 16.62 -22.17 -2.14
CA LEU A 301 17.81 -22.41 -1.33
C LEU A 301 17.59 -23.52 -0.30
N HIS A 302 16.46 -23.47 0.42
CA HIS A 302 16.09 -24.49 1.37
C HIS A 302 15.97 -25.87 0.69
N GLY A 303 15.35 -25.93 -0.50
CA GLY A 303 15.31 -27.14 -1.32
C GLY A 303 16.70 -27.64 -1.68
N LEU A 304 17.56 -26.78 -2.23
CA LEU A 304 18.94 -27.11 -2.63
C LEU A 304 19.75 -27.66 -1.45
N GLN A 305 19.69 -27.00 -0.30
CA GLN A 305 20.38 -27.42 0.92
C GLN A 305 19.88 -28.79 1.41
N THR A 306 18.57 -29.02 1.35
CA THR A 306 17.97 -30.32 1.68
C THR A 306 18.46 -31.41 0.73
N GLY A 307 18.37 -31.18 -0.58
CA GLY A 307 18.72 -32.17 -1.61
C GLY A 307 20.20 -32.53 -1.68
N LEU A 308 21.08 -31.57 -1.38
CA LEU A 308 22.54 -31.75 -1.42
C LEU A 308 23.15 -32.07 -0.06
N PHE A 309 22.33 -32.14 0.99
CA PHE A 309 22.77 -32.33 2.38
C PHE A 309 23.78 -31.27 2.83
N ILE A 310 23.49 -30.00 2.53
CA ILE A 310 24.36 -28.85 2.82
C ILE A 310 23.80 -28.04 3.98
N ASP A 311 24.60 -27.93 5.05
CA ASP A 311 24.22 -27.24 6.28
C ASP A 311 24.17 -25.70 6.13
N ARG A 312 25.12 -25.10 5.42
CA ARG A 312 25.21 -23.64 5.20
C ARG A 312 25.14 -23.29 3.72
N ALA A 313 24.43 -22.20 3.38
CA ALA A 313 24.22 -21.80 1.99
C ALA A 313 25.53 -21.58 1.20
N ASP A 314 26.65 -21.23 1.84
CA ASP A 314 27.93 -21.07 1.16
C ASP A 314 28.54 -22.39 0.66
N GLY A 315 28.15 -23.53 1.24
CA GLY A 315 28.52 -24.86 0.73
C GLY A 315 27.92 -25.17 -0.65
N LEU A 316 26.84 -24.48 -1.05
CA LEU A 316 26.27 -24.63 -2.40
C LEU A 316 27.23 -24.21 -3.51
N ILE A 317 28.25 -23.40 -3.19
CA ILE A 317 29.29 -22.97 -4.12
C ILE A 317 30.15 -24.17 -4.54
N ASP A 318 30.42 -25.12 -3.63
CA ASP A 318 31.30 -26.28 -3.89
C ASP A 318 30.70 -27.29 -4.87
N VAL A 319 29.37 -27.29 -4.98
CA VAL A 319 28.61 -28.22 -5.83
C VAL A 319 27.75 -27.47 -6.84
N LEU A 320 28.13 -26.24 -7.19
CA LEU A 320 27.41 -25.36 -8.09
C LEU A 320 27.08 -26.01 -9.43
N ASP A 321 28.00 -26.79 -9.99
CA ASP A 321 27.79 -27.47 -11.28
C ASP A 321 26.73 -28.58 -11.21
N LYS A 322 26.44 -29.11 -10.02
CA LYS A 322 25.39 -30.15 -9.84
C LYS A 322 23.99 -29.58 -9.96
N TRP A 323 23.76 -28.35 -9.48
CA TRP A 323 22.40 -27.80 -9.36
C TRP A 323 22.10 -26.63 -10.30
N ARG A 324 23.14 -25.92 -10.78
CA ARG A 324 22.99 -24.74 -11.65
C ARG A 324 22.11 -24.99 -12.89
N PRO A 325 22.23 -26.10 -13.64
CA PRO A 325 21.39 -26.32 -14.82
C PRO A 325 19.90 -26.41 -14.49
N THR A 326 19.54 -27.22 -13.49
CA THR A 326 18.15 -27.40 -13.03
C THR A 326 17.57 -26.10 -12.48
N PHE A 327 18.37 -25.35 -11.71
CA PHE A 327 17.99 -24.03 -11.23
C PHE A 327 17.68 -23.06 -12.37
N LEU A 328 18.57 -22.93 -13.36
CA LEU A 328 18.36 -22.01 -14.49
C LEU A 328 17.14 -22.41 -15.33
N SER A 329 16.87 -23.71 -15.50
CA SER A 329 15.65 -24.21 -16.14
C SER A 329 14.39 -23.74 -15.40
N LEU A 330 14.35 -23.89 -14.07
CA LEU A 330 13.25 -23.40 -13.23
C LEU A 330 13.07 -21.88 -13.36
N ILE A 331 14.17 -21.12 -13.35
CA ILE A 331 14.09 -19.65 -13.49
C ILE A 331 13.58 -19.24 -14.86
N GLN A 332 14.02 -19.88 -15.94
CA GLN A 332 13.51 -19.61 -17.29
C GLN A 332 12.00 -19.88 -17.38
N LEU A 333 11.55 -20.95 -16.75
CA LEU A 333 10.13 -21.29 -16.67
C LEU A 333 9.33 -20.23 -15.92
N ILE A 334 9.80 -19.79 -14.74
CA ILE A 334 9.17 -18.71 -13.97
C ILE A 334 9.14 -17.41 -14.78
N GLN A 335 10.26 -17.03 -15.42
CA GLN A 335 10.39 -15.81 -16.20
C GLN A 335 9.43 -15.77 -17.40
N LYS A 336 9.12 -16.92 -18.02
CA LYS A 336 8.18 -17.00 -19.14
C LYS A 336 6.74 -16.64 -18.75
N HIS A 337 6.37 -16.86 -17.49
CA HIS A 337 5.01 -16.69 -16.98
C HIS A 337 4.85 -15.52 -16.00
N SER A 338 5.92 -14.76 -15.75
CA SER A 338 5.94 -13.65 -14.80
C SER A 338 6.32 -12.33 -15.49
N MET A 339 6.10 -11.21 -14.80
CA MET A 339 6.54 -9.90 -15.31
C MET A 339 8.04 -9.90 -15.68
N PRO A 340 8.45 -9.13 -16.72
CA PRO A 340 9.84 -9.03 -17.13
C PRO A 340 10.79 -8.73 -15.95
N GLY A 341 11.82 -9.55 -15.78
CA GLY A 341 12.82 -9.42 -14.72
C GLY A 341 12.57 -10.22 -13.44
N ALA A 342 11.41 -10.88 -13.27
CA ALA A 342 11.15 -11.73 -12.11
C ALA A 342 12.19 -12.86 -11.94
N GLY A 343 12.56 -13.55 -13.01
CA GLY A 343 13.56 -14.61 -12.97
C GLY A 343 14.95 -14.07 -12.62
N ARG A 344 15.32 -12.93 -13.19
CA ARG A 344 16.57 -12.22 -12.85
C ARG A 344 16.63 -11.90 -11.36
N LYS A 345 15.56 -11.34 -10.78
CA LYS A 345 15.49 -11.01 -9.35
C LYS A 345 15.65 -12.24 -8.45
N ILE A 346 15.10 -13.39 -8.84
CA ILE A 346 15.27 -14.64 -8.08
C ILE A 346 16.75 -15.09 -8.12
N ILE A 347 17.41 -15.05 -9.29
CA ILE A 347 18.85 -15.37 -9.41
C ILE A 347 19.69 -14.46 -8.50
N GLU A 348 19.38 -13.17 -8.48
CA GLU A 348 20.10 -12.19 -7.67
C GLU A 348 19.86 -12.40 -6.17
N ALA A 349 18.62 -12.68 -5.76
CA ALA A 349 18.29 -13.00 -4.37
C ALA A 349 18.98 -14.29 -3.92
N VAL A 350 19.01 -15.35 -4.72
CA VAL A 350 19.75 -16.60 -4.41
C VAL A 350 21.24 -16.32 -4.28
N SER A 351 21.83 -15.57 -5.22
CA SER A 351 23.24 -15.19 -5.19
C SER A 351 23.59 -14.43 -3.90
N TRP A 352 22.70 -13.53 -3.45
CA TRP A 352 22.93 -12.86 -2.17
C TRP A 352 22.98 -13.82 -0.99
N HIS A 353 21.99 -14.68 -0.82
CA HIS A 353 21.92 -15.54 0.36
C HIS A 353 23.15 -16.44 0.45
N ILE A 354 23.64 -16.93 -0.70
CA ILE A 354 24.89 -17.68 -0.80
C ILE A 354 26.09 -16.81 -0.42
N SER A 355 26.20 -15.59 -0.97
CA SER A 355 27.31 -14.66 -0.68
C SER A 355 27.31 -14.17 0.76
N ALA A 356 26.14 -13.91 1.36
CA ALA A 356 26.00 -13.46 2.74
C ALA A 356 26.39 -14.55 3.75
N ALA A 357 26.22 -15.84 3.39
CA ALA A 357 26.66 -16.94 4.23
C ALA A 357 28.19 -17.04 4.35
N ASN A 358 28.91 -16.61 3.31
CA ASN A 358 30.36 -16.44 3.33
C ASN A 358 30.83 -15.45 2.24
N PRO A 359 31.13 -14.19 2.60
CA PRO A 359 31.40 -13.14 1.62
C PRO A 359 32.83 -13.28 1.05
N LEU A 360 33.66 -14.19 1.57
CA LEU A 360 35.03 -14.43 1.07
C LEU A 360 35.08 -15.31 -0.18
N ARG A 361 33.95 -15.82 -0.67
CA ARG A 361 33.90 -16.76 -1.79
C ARG A 361 33.35 -16.13 -3.07
N SER A 362 34.08 -16.33 -4.17
CA SER A 362 33.67 -15.96 -5.53
C SER A 362 32.90 -17.11 -6.20
N PHE A 363 31.85 -16.80 -6.97
CA PHE A 363 31.10 -17.78 -7.75
C PHE A 363 30.28 -17.11 -8.87
N THR A 364 29.80 -17.89 -9.84
CA THR A 364 28.97 -17.37 -10.94
C THR A 364 27.66 -18.16 -11.05
N LEU A 365 26.52 -17.47 -10.94
CA LEU A 365 25.19 -18.06 -11.05
C LEU A 365 24.38 -17.34 -12.13
N GLY A 366 24.08 -18.05 -13.23
CA GLY A 366 23.43 -17.44 -14.39
C GLY A 366 24.30 -16.32 -14.99
N ASN A 367 23.75 -15.12 -15.09
CA ASN A 367 24.46 -13.91 -15.52
C ASN A 367 25.11 -13.14 -14.35
N VAL A 368 24.95 -13.61 -13.11
CA VAL A 368 25.50 -12.98 -11.90
C VAL A 368 26.87 -13.56 -11.56
N GLN A 369 27.88 -12.71 -11.35
CA GLN A 369 29.24 -13.13 -10.99
C GLN A 369 29.68 -12.47 -9.67
N VAL A 370 29.67 -13.22 -8.57
CA VAL A 370 30.18 -12.76 -7.27
C VAL A 370 31.71 -12.93 -7.22
N ILE A 371 32.46 -11.88 -6.87
CA ILE A 371 33.93 -11.86 -6.83
C ILE A 371 34.43 -11.28 -5.51
N SER A 372 34.95 -12.11 -4.61
CA SER A 372 35.58 -11.65 -3.39
C SER A 372 37.03 -11.16 -3.63
N VAL A 373 37.41 -9.99 -3.12
CA VAL A 373 38.74 -9.38 -3.34
C VAL A 373 39.25 -8.66 -2.08
N ALA A 374 40.39 -9.10 -1.55
CA ALA A 374 41.04 -8.39 -0.44
C ALA A 374 41.39 -6.93 -0.82
N LEU A 375 41.21 -5.99 0.10
CA LEU A 375 41.39 -4.55 -0.17
C LEU A 375 42.83 -4.21 -0.63
N GLU A 376 43.81 -5.00 -0.20
CA GLU A 376 45.22 -4.89 -0.58
C GLU A 376 45.50 -5.28 -2.06
N THR A 377 44.62 -6.08 -2.68
CA THR A 377 44.78 -6.60 -4.05
C THR A 377 43.87 -5.91 -5.08
N LEU A 378 43.18 -4.84 -4.68
CA LEU A 378 42.24 -4.04 -5.47
C LEU A 378 42.76 -3.53 -6.83
N SER A 379 44.08 -3.47 -7.05
CA SER A 379 44.68 -3.02 -8.31
C SER A 379 44.49 -3.98 -9.49
N ARG A 380 43.80 -5.12 -9.31
CA ARG A 380 43.71 -6.21 -10.30
C ARG A 380 42.28 -6.65 -10.66
N ILE A 381 41.28 -5.78 -10.53
CA ILE A 381 39.94 -6.11 -11.04
C ILE A 381 39.87 -5.73 -12.54
N PRO A 382 39.52 -6.65 -13.45
CA PRO A 382 39.36 -6.35 -14.86
C PRO A 382 38.28 -5.28 -15.10
N LYS A 383 38.37 -4.58 -16.24
CA LYS A 383 37.47 -3.47 -16.61
C LYS A 383 36.01 -3.92 -16.48
N ALA A 384 35.23 -3.22 -15.64
CA ALA A 384 33.81 -3.51 -15.41
C ALA A 384 32.98 -3.04 -16.61
N GLU A 385 31.93 -3.80 -16.96
CA GLU A 385 30.97 -3.39 -17.97
C GLU A 385 30.05 -2.28 -17.40
N PRO A 386 29.49 -1.38 -18.22
CA PRO A 386 28.58 -0.31 -17.78
C PRO A 386 27.34 -0.80 -17.01
N SER A 387 26.99 -2.08 -17.16
CA SER A 387 25.87 -2.75 -16.51
C SER A 387 26.21 -3.38 -15.15
N ASP A 388 27.48 -3.35 -14.73
CA ASP A 388 27.92 -3.97 -13.49
C ASP A 388 27.41 -3.19 -12.26
N THR A 389 27.41 -3.85 -11.11
CA THR A 389 26.95 -3.31 -9.83
C THR A 389 28.06 -3.49 -8.82
N LEU A 390 28.40 -2.47 -8.05
CA LEU A 390 29.31 -2.61 -6.92
C LEU A 390 28.54 -2.94 -5.66
N ILE A 391 28.90 -4.06 -5.06
CA ILE A 391 28.53 -4.40 -3.69
C ILE A 391 29.81 -4.41 -2.90
N MET A 392 29.76 -3.89 -1.70
CA MET A 392 30.93 -3.71 -0.88
C MET A 392 30.55 -4.06 0.55
N HIS A 393 30.85 -5.30 0.95
CA HIS A 393 30.84 -5.64 2.37
C HIS A 393 32.12 -5.08 3.00
N ALA A 394 31.99 -4.30 4.07
CA ALA A 394 33.09 -3.91 4.93
C ALA A 394 33.13 -4.90 6.10
N MET A 395 34.24 -5.62 6.24
CA MET A 395 34.50 -6.55 7.35
C MET A 395 35.63 -6.02 8.23
N SER A 396 35.61 -6.27 9.54
CA SER A 396 36.73 -6.10 10.47
C SER A 396 37.05 -7.45 11.11
N GLY A 397 38.14 -8.10 10.67
CA GLY A 397 38.37 -9.51 10.98
C GLY A 397 37.27 -10.39 10.38
N GLU A 398 36.64 -11.24 11.21
CA GLU A 398 35.46 -12.03 10.81
C GLU A 398 34.12 -11.29 11.00
N GLN A 399 34.12 -10.08 11.56
CA GLN A 399 32.88 -9.33 11.83
C GLN A 399 32.46 -8.45 10.65
N HIS A 400 31.18 -8.51 10.28
CA HIS A 400 30.58 -7.64 9.26
C HIS A 400 30.24 -6.27 9.85
N VAL A 401 30.76 -5.20 9.26
CA VAL A 401 30.63 -3.80 9.72
C VAL A 401 29.56 -3.04 8.93
N GLY A 402 29.39 -3.37 7.65
CA GLY A 402 28.37 -2.75 6.80
C GLY A 402 28.44 -3.24 5.36
N SER A 403 27.39 -2.96 4.58
CA SER A 403 27.37 -3.25 3.15
C SER A 403 26.91 -2.03 2.38
N PHE A 404 27.64 -1.66 1.33
CA PHE A 404 27.21 -0.71 0.33
C PHE A 404 26.82 -1.45 -0.95
N VAL A 405 25.82 -0.91 -1.66
CA VAL A 405 25.33 -1.45 -2.93
C VAL A 405 25.04 -0.27 -3.85
N GLY A 406 25.72 -0.17 -4.98
CA GLY A 406 25.57 0.94 -5.94
C GLY A 406 25.96 0.53 -7.37
N PRO A 407 25.55 1.29 -8.39
CA PRO A 407 25.93 1.01 -9.78
C PRO A 407 27.45 1.14 -9.97
N LEU A 408 28.06 0.26 -10.78
CA LEU A 408 29.39 0.51 -11.34
C LEU A 408 29.25 1.42 -12.55
N TRP A 409 30.05 2.46 -12.60
CA TRP A 409 30.25 3.25 -13.81
C TRP A 409 31.54 2.77 -14.45
N GLY A 410 31.42 1.95 -15.51
CA GLY A 410 32.50 1.10 -16.04
C GLY A 410 33.83 1.79 -16.39
N ASP A 411 33.83 3.11 -16.59
CA ASP A 411 35.03 3.89 -16.87
C ASP A 411 35.68 4.53 -15.62
N LEU A 412 35.04 4.52 -14.45
CA LEU A 412 35.67 4.94 -13.19
C LEU A 412 36.48 3.78 -12.58
N SER A 413 37.70 4.04 -12.09
CA SER A 413 38.46 2.99 -11.42
C SER A 413 37.69 2.49 -10.19
N ILE A 414 37.65 1.18 -9.99
CA ILE A 414 36.97 0.57 -8.83
C ILE A 414 37.54 1.14 -7.52
N ARG A 415 38.82 1.53 -7.51
CA ARG A 415 39.48 2.24 -6.42
C ARG A 415 38.87 3.63 -6.13
N ALA A 416 38.54 4.42 -7.16
CA ALA A 416 37.89 5.73 -6.98
C ALA A 416 36.46 5.58 -6.45
N GLN A 417 35.72 4.60 -6.98
CA GLN A 417 34.35 4.30 -6.54
C GLN A 417 34.33 3.82 -5.08
N ILE A 418 35.21 2.90 -4.70
CA ILE A 418 35.34 2.40 -3.32
C ILE A 418 35.78 3.52 -2.35
N ARG A 419 36.66 4.45 -2.77
CA ARG A 419 37.07 5.58 -1.91
C ARG A 419 35.92 6.54 -1.61
N LEU A 420 35.10 6.86 -2.62
CA LEU A 420 33.87 7.66 -2.44
C LEU A 420 32.92 6.98 -1.44
N ILE A 421 32.74 5.66 -1.57
CA ILE A 421 31.87 4.87 -0.70
C ILE A 421 32.41 4.83 0.74
N MET A 422 33.70 4.54 0.92
CA MET A 422 34.35 4.51 2.24
C MET A 422 34.28 5.86 2.96
N HIS A 423 34.41 6.96 2.20
CA HIS A 423 34.26 8.32 2.69
C HIS A 423 32.79 8.65 3.06
N GLU A 424 31.81 8.26 2.25
CA GLU A 424 30.38 8.41 2.57
C GLU A 424 29.96 7.61 3.81
N MET A 425 30.55 6.43 4.01
CA MET A 425 30.30 5.58 5.18
C MET A 425 30.99 6.06 6.46
N GLN A 426 31.82 7.12 6.40
CA GLN A 426 32.71 7.56 7.48
C GLN A 426 33.54 6.41 8.10
N ALA A 427 33.89 5.40 7.30
CA ALA A 427 34.46 4.15 7.77
C ALA A 427 35.82 4.33 8.47
N GLU A 428 36.56 5.39 8.12
CA GLU A 428 37.84 5.75 8.73
C GLU A 428 37.71 6.21 10.20
N GLU A 429 36.55 6.71 10.63
CA GLU A 429 36.30 7.10 12.03
C GLU A 429 35.90 5.90 12.92
N HIS A 430 35.58 4.76 12.32
CA HIS A 430 35.00 3.59 12.99
C HIS A 430 35.82 2.30 12.90
N LEU A 431 36.86 2.26 12.08
CA LEU A 431 37.65 1.05 11.83
C LEU A 431 39.09 1.19 12.38
N GLN A 432 39.44 0.35 13.36
CA GLN A 432 40.83 0.25 13.88
C GLN A 432 41.75 -0.62 13.00
N MET A 433 41.19 -1.35 12.02
CA MET A 433 41.90 -2.19 11.06
C MET A 433 41.34 -2.01 9.63
N PRO A 434 42.15 -2.23 8.56
CA PRO A 434 41.69 -2.09 7.18
C PRO A 434 40.58 -3.11 6.85
N PRO A 435 39.51 -2.70 6.14
CA PRO A 435 38.40 -3.61 5.87
C PRO A 435 38.71 -4.62 4.74
N THR A 436 38.12 -5.81 4.81
CA THR A 436 38.05 -6.73 3.65
C THR A 436 36.84 -6.36 2.79
N LEU A 437 36.99 -6.35 1.46
CA LEU A 437 35.95 -5.97 0.51
C LEU A 437 35.47 -7.18 -0.28
N VAL A 438 34.19 -7.18 -0.62
CA VAL A 438 33.57 -8.28 -1.37
C VAL A 438 32.77 -7.67 -2.49
N TYR A 439 33.22 -7.88 -3.71
CA TYR A 439 32.64 -7.36 -4.94
C TYR A 439 31.64 -8.39 -5.53
N ALA A 440 30.56 -7.94 -6.13
CA ALA A 440 29.62 -8.82 -6.81
C ALA A 440 29.06 -8.18 -8.07
N ARG A 441 29.40 -8.74 -9.22
CA ARG A 441 28.95 -8.33 -10.55
C ARG A 441 27.48 -8.74 -10.78
N SER A 442 26.70 -7.75 -11.21
CA SER A 442 25.25 -7.76 -11.51
C SER A 442 24.34 -8.27 -10.38
N TRP A 443 23.71 -7.37 -9.64
CA TRP A 443 22.74 -7.73 -8.60
C TRP A 443 21.41 -7.02 -8.79
N THR A 444 20.36 -7.44 -8.05
CA THR A 444 19.28 -6.59 -7.54
C THR A 444 18.63 -6.93 -6.17
N ARG A 445 18.44 -5.86 -5.38
CA ARG A 445 17.52 -5.49 -4.26
C ARG A 445 17.08 -6.47 -3.16
N GLU A 446 16.77 -7.72 -3.42
CA GLU A 446 16.02 -8.53 -2.46
C GLU A 446 16.86 -9.27 -1.41
N ALA A 447 18.15 -9.36 -1.70
CA ALA A 447 19.25 -9.45 -0.76
C ALA A 447 19.03 -8.67 0.56
N LEU A 448 18.55 -7.44 0.45
CA LEU A 448 18.46 -6.51 1.57
C LEU A 448 17.14 -6.60 2.35
N ARG A 449 16.20 -7.53 2.07
CA ARG A 449 15.04 -7.69 2.98
C ARG A 449 15.44 -8.31 4.33
N GLY A 450 16.50 -9.13 4.36
CA GLY A 450 17.14 -9.54 5.62
C GLY A 450 17.73 -8.35 6.43
N TYR A 451 17.80 -7.16 5.82
CA TYR A 451 18.33 -5.94 6.44
C TYR A 451 17.28 -5.17 7.26
N ARG A 452 15.96 -5.41 7.08
CA ARG A 452 14.93 -4.78 7.92
C ARG A 452 15.05 -5.19 9.40
N THR A 453 15.66 -6.33 9.69
CA THR A 453 15.97 -6.80 11.04
C THR A 453 17.18 -6.08 11.68
N PHE A 454 17.94 -5.28 10.93
CA PHE A 454 19.14 -4.57 11.43
C PHE A 454 19.05 -3.03 11.41
N GLY A 455 17.94 -2.48 10.92
CA GLY A 455 17.64 -1.03 11.04
C GLY A 455 17.63 -0.52 12.49
N GLY A 456 17.77 -1.38 13.50
CA GLY A 456 17.94 -1.02 14.91
C GLY A 456 19.33 -0.49 15.31
N LEU A 457 20.39 -0.65 14.50
CA LEU A 457 21.75 -0.24 14.90
C LEU A 457 22.24 1.10 14.34
N ILE A 458 21.56 1.67 13.33
CA ILE A 458 21.82 3.05 12.84
C ILE A 458 21.00 4.10 13.65
N ILE A 459 19.98 3.68 14.40
CA ILE A 459 19.07 4.55 15.16
C ILE A 459 19.59 4.82 16.58
N LYS A 460 20.86 5.23 16.74
CA LYS A 460 21.35 5.74 18.04
C LYS A 460 21.76 7.22 18.05
N SER A 461 21.65 7.97 16.95
CA SER A 461 21.91 9.42 17.01
C SER A 461 21.03 10.27 16.07
N GLY A 462 19.73 10.33 16.38
CA GLY A 462 18.70 11.09 15.66
C GLY A 462 18.81 12.63 15.68
N ARG A 463 20.01 13.23 15.59
CA ARG A 463 20.17 14.71 15.58
C ARG A 463 20.97 15.29 14.41
N ARG A 464 21.52 14.50 13.49
CA ARG A 464 22.51 15.02 12.51
C ARG A 464 22.14 14.92 11.02
N ARG A 465 20.89 14.60 10.66
CA ARG A 465 20.47 14.52 9.24
C ARG A 465 20.50 15.87 8.50
N GLY A 466 20.12 16.97 9.17
CA GLY A 466 20.08 18.32 8.57
C GLY A 466 21.44 18.99 8.34
N ARG A 467 22.56 18.35 8.72
CA ARG A 467 23.92 18.78 8.33
C ARG A 467 24.42 18.05 7.08
N LEU A 468 23.96 16.83 6.83
CA LEU A 468 24.43 15.97 5.73
C LEU A 468 24.03 16.53 4.35
N GLU A 469 22.77 16.96 4.18
CA GLU A 469 22.30 17.58 2.93
C GLU A 469 22.94 18.96 2.65
N ARG A 470 23.32 19.71 3.70
CA ARG A 470 24.03 21.00 3.56
C ARG A 470 25.54 20.84 3.35
N LEU A 471 26.13 19.71 3.75
CA LEU A 471 27.53 19.38 3.50
C LEU A 471 27.74 18.87 2.07
N LEU A 472 26.75 18.13 1.53
CA LEU A 472 26.75 17.61 0.15
C LEU A 472 26.65 18.70 -0.94
N VAL A 473 26.30 19.94 -0.58
CA VAL A 473 26.31 21.09 -1.50
C VAL A 473 27.53 22.02 -1.28
N ARG A 474 28.43 21.74 -0.32
CA ARG A 474 29.49 22.72 0.00
C ARG A 474 30.89 22.20 0.33
N VAL A 475 31.16 20.90 0.37
CA VAL A 475 32.53 20.44 0.67
C VAL A 475 32.95 19.33 -0.28
N GLY A 476 34.05 19.57 -1.01
CA GLY A 476 34.98 18.49 -1.35
C GLY A 476 35.38 18.31 -2.81
N ARG A 477 34.68 18.91 -3.79
CA ARG A 477 35.03 18.64 -5.21
C ARG A 477 36.42 19.17 -5.60
N SER A 478 36.90 20.26 -5.01
CA SER A 478 38.17 20.89 -5.42
C SER A 478 39.37 20.58 -4.53
N ALA A 479 39.15 20.13 -3.29
CA ALA A 479 40.24 19.89 -2.33
C ALA A 479 40.83 18.46 -2.44
N LEU A 480 40.02 17.46 -2.80
CA LEU A 480 40.49 16.08 -3.03
C LEU A 480 41.15 15.89 -4.41
N LEU A 481 40.79 16.70 -5.41
CA LEU A 481 41.40 16.71 -6.74
C LEU A 481 42.85 17.22 -6.73
N ALA A 482 43.25 17.99 -5.71
CA ALA A 482 44.55 18.65 -5.67
C ALA A 482 45.69 17.79 -5.11
N THR A 483 45.40 16.66 -4.43
CA THR A 483 46.41 15.87 -3.70
C THR A 483 46.49 14.40 -4.11
N ALA A 484 45.75 13.96 -5.14
CA ALA A 484 45.85 12.60 -5.66
C ALA A 484 46.91 12.51 -6.78
N PRO A 485 47.91 11.60 -6.71
CA PRO A 485 48.80 11.32 -7.83
C PRO A 485 47.97 10.74 -9.00
N GLY A 486 48.09 11.36 -10.17
CA GLY A 486 47.26 11.02 -11.33
C GLY A 486 47.53 9.63 -11.90
N ASP A 487 46.46 8.85 -12.05
CA ASP A 487 46.37 7.83 -13.11
C ASP A 487 46.06 8.57 -14.42
N LYS A 488 46.74 8.20 -15.52
CA LYS A 488 46.72 8.91 -16.82
C LYS A 488 45.37 8.89 -17.58
N GLN A 489 44.27 8.44 -16.97
CA GLN A 489 42.94 8.50 -17.58
C GLN A 489 42.03 9.34 -16.68
N ASP A 490 41.86 10.60 -17.10
CA ASP A 490 41.04 11.62 -16.48
C ASP A 490 39.54 11.32 -16.69
N ASN A 491 39.01 10.39 -15.88
CA ASN A 491 37.64 9.89 -15.98
C ASN A 491 36.60 10.82 -15.31
N ASP A 492 37.05 11.79 -14.51
CA ASP A 492 36.20 12.87 -13.98
C ASP A 492 35.78 13.86 -15.08
N ALA A 493 36.61 14.01 -16.13
CA ALA A 493 36.30 14.81 -17.30
C ALA A 493 35.13 14.22 -18.11
N ARG A 494 34.99 12.89 -18.18
CA ARG A 494 33.99 12.20 -19.02
C ARG A 494 32.62 12.03 -18.37
N LEU A 495 32.52 11.85 -17.05
CA LEU A 495 31.24 12.01 -16.34
C LEU A 495 30.75 13.46 -16.44
N SER A 496 31.69 14.41 -16.31
CA SER A 496 31.40 15.82 -16.60
C SER A 496 31.04 16.04 -18.07
N GLU A 497 31.58 15.25 -19.01
CA GLU A 497 31.27 15.30 -20.43
C GLU A 497 29.90 14.67 -20.75
N ILE A 498 29.47 13.56 -20.14
CA ILE A 498 28.12 12.99 -20.31
C ILE A 498 27.06 13.94 -19.74
N LEU A 499 27.33 14.50 -18.55
CA LEU A 499 26.50 15.55 -17.97
C LEU A 499 26.48 16.80 -18.88
N ARG A 500 27.62 17.20 -19.46
CA ARG A 500 27.72 18.33 -20.40
C ARG A 500 27.17 18.05 -21.80
N ASP A 501 27.26 16.84 -22.34
CA ASP A 501 26.81 16.47 -23.69
C ASP A 501 25.28 16.32 -23.69
N SER A 502 24.73 15.87 -22.55
CA SER A 502 23.29 15.94 -22.25
C SER A 502 22.82 17.39 -22.10
N GLU A 503 23.61 18.27 -21.45
CA GLU A 503 23.37 19.72 -21.43
C GLU A 503 23.55 20.41 -22.81
N HIS A 504 24.43 19.88 -23.68
CA HIS A 504 24.77 20.48 -24.99
C HIS A 504 23.82 20.09 -26.12
N ARG A 505 23.18 18.91 -26.07
CA ARG A 505 22.14 18.51 -27.04
C ARG A 505 20.81 19.25 -26.83
N LEU A 506 20.69 20.04 -25.77
CA LEU A 506 19.48 20.74 -25.38
C LEU A 506 19.80 22.20 -25.02
N ALA A 507 19.97 23.08 -26.02
CA ALA A 507 19.87 24.52 -25.78
C ALA A 507 19.39 25.26 -27.04
N PRO A 508 18.62 26.36 -26.87
CA PRO A 508 19.27 27.56 -26.38
C PRO A 508 18.56 28.31 -25.24
N ARG A 509 19.37 28.55 -24.19
CA ARG A 509 19.56 29.76 -23.38
C ARG A 509 18.34 30.44 -22.75
N PHE A 510 18.28 30.36 -21.41
CA PHE A 510 17.80 31.46 -20.57
C PHE A 510 18.94 32.04 -19.72
N ARG A 511 19.21 33.34 -19.92
CA ARG A 511 19.89 34.19 -18.93
C ARG A 511 18.81 34.73 -17.99
N ASN A 512 18.81 34.29 -16.73
CA ASN A 512 18.05 34.99 -15.69
C ASN A 512 19.03 35.70 -14.74
N SER A 513 19.07 37.03 -14.84
CA SER A 513 19.47 37.87 -13.73
C SER A 513 18.33 37.89 -12.71
N PRO A 514 18.57 37.64 -11.40
CA PRO A 514 17.51 37.72 -10.42
C PRO A 514 17.18 39.19 -10.15
N LYS A 515 15.93 39.60 -10.40
CA LYS A 515 15.36 40.77 -9.73
C LYS A 515 15.04 40.37 -8.28
N PRO A 516 15.42 41.17 -7.27
CA PRO A 516 15.05 40.87 -5.90
C PRO A 516 13.53 41.02 -5.75
N ARG A 517 12.85 39.90 -5.46
CA ARG A 517 11.47 39.93 -4.96
C ARG A 517 11.52 40.51 -3.54
N SER A 518 10.91 41.68 -3.37
CA SER A 518 10.70 42.32 -2.08
C SER A 518 9.99 41.37 -1.13
N GLN A 519 10.65 41.02 -0.03
CA GLN A 519 10.00 40.42 1.13
C GLN A 519 9.02 41.45 1.72
N LYS A 520 7.74 41.38 1.36
CA LYS A 520 6.69 41.96 2.21
C LYS A 520 6.50 41.02 3.41
N ARG A 521 7.16 41.38 4.52
CA ARG A 521 6.76 40.97 5.87
C ARG A 521 5.26 41.20 5.99
N LYS A 522 4.48 40.16 6.29
CA LYS A 522 3.14 40.31 6.85
C LYS A 522 3.30 40.94 8.23
N GLN A 523 3.21 42.27 8.29
CA GLN A 523 2.81 42.95 9.52
C GLN A 523 1.35 42.57 9.78
N ALA A 524 1.02 42.23 11.03
CA ALA A 524 -0.36 42.12 11.45
C ALA A 524 -1.04 43.46 11.17
N ALA A 525 -2.12 43.43 10.38
CA ALA A 525 -2.89 44.62 10.09
C ALA A 525 -3.45 45.20 11.40
N PRO A 526 -3.56 46.54 11.53
CA PRO A 526 -4.29 47.15 12.64
C PRO A 526 -5.74 46.66 12.60
N ALA A 527 -6.40 46.57 13.77
CA ALA A 527 -7.80 46.20 13.86
C ALA A 527 -8.63 47.18 13.01
N GLN A 528 -9.10 46.71 11.86
CA GLN A 528 -10.03 47.43 11.00
C GLN A 528 -11.35 47.58 11.76
N SER A 529 -11.97 48.76 11.66
CA SER A 529 -13.37 48.92 12.09
C SER A 529 -14.29 48.03 11.23
N GLU A 530 -15.46 47.64 11.74
CA GLU A 530 -16.41 46.79 11.00
C GLU A 530 -16.87 47.42 9.67
N GLU A 531 -16.93 48.75 9.60
CA GLU A 531 -17.25 49.50 8.37
C GLU A 531 -16.10 49.42 7.35
N GLU A 532 -14.84 49.50 7.80
CA GLU A 532 -13.66 49.30 6.94
C GLU A 532 -13.54 47.86 6.43
N TYR A 533 -14.01 46.87 7.20
CA TYR A 533 -14.03 45.47 6.77
C TYR A 533 -14.93 45.27 5.53
N TRP A 534 -16.16 45.78 5.56
CA TRP A 534 -17.09 45.65 4.43
C TRP A 534 -16.64 46.45 3.21
N GLU A 535 -16.13 47.66 3.40
CA GLU A 535 -15.55 48.46 2.31
C GLU A 535 -14.31 47.78 1.67
N HIS A 536 -13.53 47.06 2.47
CA HIS A 536 -12.41 46.26 1.98
C HIS A 536 -12.88 45.03 1.19
N MET A 537 -13.92 44.32 1.65
CA MET A 537 -14.51 43.19 0.92
C MET A 537 -14.95 43.57 -0.50
N PHE A 538 -15.58 44.74 -0.66
CA PHE A 538 -16.01 45.26 -1.97
C PHE A 538 -14.89 45.96 -2.78
N GLU A 539 -13.62 45.90 -2.37
CA GLU A 539 -12.49 46.29 -3.23
C GLU A 539 -12.52 45.55 -4.57
N ARG A 540 -12.89 44.27 -4.52
CA ARG A 540 -13.08 43.45 -5.71
C ARG A 540 -14.56 43.51 -6.15
N PRO A 541 -14.83 43.67 -7.45
CA PRO A 541 -16.17 43.46 -8.00
C PRO A 541 -16.68 42.06 -7.70
N ASP A 542 -17.94 41.96 -7.32
CA ASP A 542 -18.67 40.73 -7.02
C ASP A 542 -17.89 39.74 -6.13
N PRO A 543 -17.60 40.12 -4.87
CA PRO A 543 -16.67 39.36 -4.02
C PRO A 543 -17.19 37.96 -3.62
N TRP A 544 -18.48 37.68 -3.82
CA TRP A 544 -19.10 36.37 -3.57
C TRP A 544 -19.54 35.63 -4.84
N ASN A 545 -19.23 36.14 -6.03
CA ASN A 545 -19.60 35.52 -7.32
C ASN A 545 -21.12 35.31 -7.46
N TYR A 546 -21.91 36.37 -7.22
CA TYR A 546 -23.36 36.39 -7.38
C TYR A 546 -23.85 36.19 -8.82
N ILE A 547 -22.94 36.22 -9.80
CA ILE A 547 -23.24 35.82 -11.18
C ILE A 547 -23.16 34.30 -11.43
N SER A 548 -22.69 33.52 -10.45
CA SER A 548 -22.60 32.05 -10.54
C SER A 548 -23.93 31.38 -10.87
N VAL A 549 -23.87 30.20 -11.49
CA VAL A 549 -25.06 29.39 -11.80
C VAL A 549 -25.87 29.12 -10.54
N TYR A 550 -25.16 28.82 -9.43
CA TYR A 550 -25.72 28.64 -8.09
C TYR A 550 -26.67 29.78 -7.68
N GLU A 551 -26.17 31.01 -7.74
CA GLU A 551 -26.92 32.19 -7.33
C GLU A 551 -28.05 32.51 -8.30
N GLN A 552 -27.84 32.32 -9.61
CA GLN A 552 -28.88 32.61 -10.61
C GLN A 552 -30.09 31.67 -10.51
N VAL A 553 -29.89 30.38 -10.25
CA VAL A 553 -31.00 29.43 -10.00
C VAL A 553 -31.73 29.81 -8.71
N LYS A 554 -31.00 30.08 -7.63
CA LYS A 554 -31.57 30.50 -6.35
C LYS A 554 -32.38 31.79 -6.49
N TYR A 555 -31.90 32.76 -7.26
CA TYR A 555 -32.64 33.98 -7.57
C TYR A 555 -33.92 33.69 -8.34
N ALA A 556 -33.89 32.84 -9.37
CA ALA A 556 -35.09 32.48 -10.11
C ALA A 556 -36.15 31.81 -9.22
N GLN A 557 -35.75 30.90 -8.34
CA GLN A 557 -36.63 30.27 -7.36
C GLN A 557 -37.15 31.28 -6.31
N THR A 558 -36.29 32.18 -5.84
CA THR A 558 -36.68 33.26 -4.89
C THR A 558 -37.73 34.18 -5.51
N LEU A 559 -37.52 34.59 -6.76
CA LEU A 559 -38.45 35.41 -7.53
C LEU A 559 -39.79 34.71 -7.79
N SER A 560 -39.82 33.37 -7.80
CA SER A 560 -41.05 32.57 -7.96
C SER A 560 -41.95 32.58 -6.71
N LEU A 561 -41.38 32.93 -5.54
CA LEU A 561 -42.13 33.06 -4.30
C LEU A 561 -42.69 34.47 -4.07
N ILE A 562 -42.37 35.44 -4.93
CA ILE A 562 -42.85 36.81 -4.77
C ILE A 562 -44.34 36.88 -5.15
N PRO A 563 -45.23 37.29 -4.24
CA PRO A 563 -46.65 37.47 -4.55
C PRO A 563 -46.88 38.58 -5.58
N GLU A 564 -48.00 38.52 -6.30
CA GLU A 564 -48.42 39.61 -7.17
C GLU A 564 -48.92 40.82 -6.36
N GLY A 565 -48.81 42.03 -6.93
CA GLY A 565 -49.40 43.25 -6.34
C GLY A 565 -48.59 43.92 -5.23
N ILE A 566 -47.27 43.73 -5.19
CA ILE A 566 -46.38 44.37 -4.21
C ILE A 566 -46.16 45.85 -4.56
N GLU A 567 -46.64 46.77 -3.71
CA GLU A 567 -46.46 48.22 -3.93
C GLU A 567 -45.10 48.73 -3.42
N LYS A 568 -44.71 48.34 -2.20
CA LYS A 568 -43.42 48.71 -1.58
C LYS A 568 -42.63 47.46 -1.18
N ALA A 569 -41.46 47.30 -1.75
CA ALA A 569 -40.51 46.26 -1.40
C ALA A 569 -39.20 46.85 -0.85
N LEU A 570 -38.61 46.15 0.12
CA LEU A 570 -37.31 46.45 0.69
C LEU A 570 -36.37 45.25 0.51
N GLU A 571 -35.23 45.45 -0.13
CA GLU A 571 -34.12 44.48 -0.21
C GLU A 571 -32.99 44.91 0.73
N LEU A 572 -32.65 44.05 1.68
CA LEU A 572 -31.56 44.23 2.63
C LEU A 572 -30.35 43.42 2.20
N ALA A 573 -29.16 44.02 2.28
CA ALA A 573 -27.89 43.47 1.78
C ALA A 573 -27.93 43.16 0.28
N CYS A 574 -28.28 44.16 -0.54
CA CYS A 574 -28.38 44.00 -2.00
C CYS A 574 -27.02 43.80 -2.69
N ALA A 575 -25.90 43.93 -1.96
CA ALA A 575 -24.56 43.94 -2.50
C ALA A 575 -24.46 44.91 -3.68
N GLU A 576 -24.03 44.43 -4.85
CA GLU A 576 -23.91 45.26 -6.05
C GLU A 576 -25.21 45.35 -6.88
N GLY A 577 -26.35 44.88 -6.38
CA GLY A 577 -27.66 45.03 -7.03
C GLY A 577 -27.99 44.02 -8.14
N ILE A 578 -27.37 42.84 -8.13
CA ILE A 578 -27.63 41.77 -9.13
C ILE A 578 -29.04 41.19 -8.98
N PHE A 579 -29.47 40.94 -7.75
CA PHE A 579 -30.84 40.50 -7.48
C PHE A 579 -31.83 41.65 -7.63
N THR A 580 -31.46 42.85 -7.15
CA THR A 580 -32.25 44.09 -7.29
C THR A 580 -32.73 44.34 -8.71
N GLU A 581 -31.85 44.22 -9.71
CA GLU A 581 -32.20 44.39 -11.13
C GLU A 581 -33.29 43.41 -11.59
N LYS A 582 -33.28 42.17 -11.10
CA LYS A 582 -34.28 41.14 -11.42
C LYS A 582 -35.59 41.30 -10.63
N LEU A 583 -35.51 41.89 -9.44
CA LEU A 583 -36.64 42.16 -8.56
C LEU A 583 -37.43 43.39 -9.03
N ALA A 584 -36.76 44.41 -9.55
CA ALA A 584 -37.35 45.68 -9.94
C ALA A 584 -38.60 45.57 -10.84
N PRO A 585 -38.67 44.67 -11.85
CA PRO A 585 -39.87 44.51 -12.68
C PRO A 585 -41.08 43.88 -11.98
N LYS A 586 -40.92 43.30 -10.77
CA LYS A 586 -41.99 42.59 -10.05
C LYS A 586 -42.70 43.43 -8.99
N VAL A 587 -42.23 44.65 -8.73
CA VAL A 587 -42.71 45.49 -7.63
C VAL A 587 -42.90 46.94 -8.10
N ALA A 588 -43.83 47.68 -7.50
CA ALA A 588 -44.10 49.06 -7.93
C ALA A 588 -43.01 50.06 -7.48
N ARG A 589 -42.47 49.90 -6.26
CA ARG A 589 -41.34 50.65 -5.73
C ARG A 589 -40.41 49.72 -4.95
N LEU A 590 -39.11 49.80 -5.23
CA LEU A 590 -38.08 48.99 -4.60
C LEU A 590 -37.06 49.89 -3.91
N THR A 591 -36.90 49.74 -2.60
CA THR A 591 -35.75 50.28 -1.86
C THR A 591 -34.76 49.15 -1.65
N ALA A 592 -33.53 49.30 -2.12
CA ALA A 592 -32.46 48.32 -1.92
C ALA A 592 -31.32 48.95 -1.12
N THR A 593 -30.75 48.18 -0.18
CA THR A 593 -29.77 48.72 0.76
C THR A 593 -28.61 47.77 1.02
N ASP A 594 -27.43 48.34 1.30
CA ASP A 594 -26.22 47.61 1.69
C ASP A 594 -25.41 48.43 2.70
N ILE A 595 -24.56 47.79 3.50
CA ILE A 595 -23.70 48.48 4.45
C ILE A 595 -22.54 49.23 3.75
N SER A 596 -22.16 48.81 2.53
CA SER A 596 -21.05 49.39 1.79
C SER A 596 -21.50 50.43 0.77
N GLN A 597 -20.85 51.62 0.81
CA GLN A 597 -21.02 52.65 -0.21
C GLN A 597 -20.52 52.18 -1.57
N ARG A 598 -19.42 51.42 -1.63
CA ARG A 598 -18.90 50.87 -2.90
C ARG A 598 -19.88 49.91 -3.58
N ALA A 599 -20.56 49.09 -2.78
CA ALA A 599 -21.58 48.17 -3.27
C ALA A 599 -22.76 48.95 -3.87
N ILE A 600 -23.25 49.95 -3.14
CA ILE A 600 -24.33 50.85 -3.59
C ILE A 600 -23.96 51.62 -4.85
N ASP A 601 -22.75 52.18 -4.97
CA ASP A 601 -22.31 52.91 -6.16
C ASP A 601 -22.33 52.01 -7.41
N ARG A 602 -22.06 50.71 -7.26
CA ARG A 602 -22.14 49.73 -8.36
C ARG A 602 -23.58 49.34 -8.63
N ALA A 603 -24.41 49.15 -7.60
CA ALA A 603 -25.84 48.90 -7.74
C ALA A 603 -26.55 50.04 -8.49
N ILE A 604 -26.21 51.31 -8.21
CA ILE A 604 -26.77 52.48 -8.90
C ILE A 604 -26.47 52.40 -10.40
N LYS A 605 -25.24 52.04 -10.76
CA LYS A 605 -24.84 51.89 -12.16
C LYS A 605 -25.58 50.74 -12.85
N ARG A 606 -25.77 49.62 -12.15
CA ARG A 606 -26.47 48.43 -12.66
C ARG A 606 -27.96 48.70 -12.86
N CYS A 607 -28.63 49.29 -11.88
CA CYS A 607 -30.07 49.52 -11.90
C CYS A 607 -30.49 50.86 -12.54
N ARG A 608 -29.60 51.57 -13.23
CA ARG A 608 -29.85 52.94 -13.77
C ARG A 608 -31.08 53.05 -14.68
N ASP A 609 -31.45 51.95 -15.34
CA ASP A 609 -32.56 51.91 -16.30
C ASP A 609 -33.90 51.58 -15.61
N HIS A 610 -33.91 51.39 -14.28
CA HIS A 610 -35.09 51.12 -13.48
C HIS A 610 -35.49 52.34 -12.63
N GLY A 611 -36.44 53.14 -13.14
CA GLY A 611 -36.92 54.35 -12.46
C GLY A 611 -37.72 54.12 -11.17
N ASN A 612 -37.97 52.86 -10.79
CA ASN A 612 -38.67 52.46 -9.57
C ASN A 612 -37.74 51.96 -8.44
N VAL A 613 -36.42 52.07 -8.61
CA VAL A 613 -35.41 51.60 -7.64
C VAL A 613 -34.73 52.76 -6.93
N GLU A 614 -34.73 52.73 -5.60
CA GLU A 614 -34.00 53.64 -4.72
C GLU A 614 -32.91 52.85 -3.96
N LEU A 615 -31.68 53.36 -3.94
CA LEU A 615 -30.52 52.67 -3.37
C LEU A 615 -29.88 53.50 -2.25
N HIS A 616 -29.70 52.90 -1.08
CA HIS A 616 -29.18 53.59 0.11
C HIS A 616 -28.17 52.76 0.89
N VAL A 617 -27.20 53.43 1.51
CA VAL A 617 -26.34 52.78 2.51
C VAL A 617 -27.12 52.63 3.82
N LEU A 618 -27.22 51.39 4.33
CA LEU A 618 -27.88 51.06 5.59
C LEU A 618 -27.16 49.92 6.32
N ASP A 619 -26.68 50.21 7.52
CA ASP A 619 -26.33 49.19 8.50
C ASP A 619 -27.61 48.80 9.27
N PHE A 620 -28.30 47.75 8.82
CA PHE A 620 -29.54 47.27 9.46
C PHE A 620 -29.31 46.59 10.82
N VAL A 621 -28.05 46.29 11.17
CA VAL A 621 -27.69 45.77 12.49
C VAL A 621 -27.78 46.90 13.50
N LYS A 622 -27.17 48.05 13.20
CA LYS A 622 -27.16 49.23 14.08
C LYS A 622 -28.41 50.10 13.96
N SER A 623 -28.97 50.22 12.77
CA SER A 623 -30.07 51.15 12.46
C SER A 623 -31.44 50.45 12.44
N ASP A 624 -32.51 51.23 12.42
CA ASP A 624 -33.87 50.71 12.21
C ASP A 624 -34.13 50.44 10.73
N VAL A 625 -34.94 49.41 10.47
CA VAL A 625 -35.35 49.01 9.11
C VAL A 625 -36.56 49.86 8.69
N PRO A 626 -36.60 50.43 7.46
CA PRO A 626 -37.73 51.22 6.98
C PRO A 626 -39.08 50.52 7.20
N PRO A 627 -40.05 51.13 7.92
CA PRO A 627 -41.31 50.47 8.26
C PRO A 627 -42.28 50.44 7.07
N GLU A 628 -43.44 49.80 7.26
CA GLU A 628 -44.57 49.80 6.32
C GLU A 628 -44.22 49.22 4.93
N GLN A 629 -43.52 48.08 4.92
CA GLN A 629 -43.18 47.32 3.71
C GLN A 629 -44.22 46.24 3.41
N ASP A 630 -44.58 46.06 2.13
CA ASP A 630 -45.44 44.95 1.69
C ASP A 630 -44.60 43.67 1.49
N LEU A 631 -43.31 43.85 1.16
CA LEU A 631 -42.33 42.77 1.02
C LEU A 631 -40.97 43.21 1.60
N VAL A 632 -40.38 42.38 2.47
CA VAL A 632 -38.97 42.50 2.88
C VAL A 632 -38.21 41.28 2.39
N ILE A 633 -37.08 41.48 1.72
CA ILE A 633 -36.18 40.42 1.29
C ILE A 633 -34.83 40.60 1.99
N CYS A 634 -34.36 39.53 2.64
CA CYS A 634 -33.03 39.49 3.25
C CYS A 634 -32.44 38.10 3.05
N SER A 635 -31.45 37.99 2.17
CA SER A 635 -30.84 36.72 1.76
C SER A 635 -29.32 36.79 1.93
N GLU A 636 -28.67 35.64 2.15
CA GLU A 636 -27.20 35.49 2.12
C GLU A 636 -26.36 36.36 3.09
N VAL A 637 -26.98 36.99 4.10
CA VAL A 637 -26.26 37.85 5.07
C VAL A 637 -26.43 37.45 6.54
N LEU A 638 -27.50 36.73 6.89
CA LEU A 638 -27.86 36.50 8.30
C LEU A 638 -26.93 35.53 9.05
N TYR A 639 -26.19 34.67 8.36
CA TYR A 639 -25.19 33.80 8.98
C TYR A 639 -23.87 34.52 9.33
N TYR A 640 -23.73 35.81 9.02
CA TYR A 640 -22.63 36.66 9.52
C TYR A 640 -22.89 37.25 10.91
N MET A 641 -24.09 37.03 11.48
CA MET A 641 -24.37 37.46 12.85
C MET A 641 -23.48 36.71 13.83
N LYS A 642 -22.95 37.43 14.82
CA LYS A 642 -21.96 36.91 15.78
C LYS A 642 -22.52 35.75 16.62
N ASP A 643 -23.80 35.86 17.00
CA ASP A 643 -24.50 34.91 17.85
C ASP A 643 -26.02 34.96 17.56
N GLU A 644 -26.77 34.00 18.13
CA GLU A 644 -28.22 33.93 17.96
C GLU A 644 -28.97 35.12 18.57
N GLU A 645 -28.39 35.80 19.56
CA GLU A 645 -29.01 36.96 20.20
C GLU A 645 -29.04 38.15 19.23
N MET A 646 -27.89 38.41 18.58
CA MET A 646 -27.79 39.40 17.51
C MET A 646 -28.69 39.05 16.33
N LEU A 647 -28.71 37.78 15.91
CA LEU A 647 -29.60 37.30 14.85
C LEU A 647 -31.08 37.57 15.20
N ALA A 648 -31.51 37.20 16.41
CA ALA A 648 -32.88 37.43 16.86
C ALA A 648 -33.25 38.93 16.92
N ALA A 649 -32.30 39.80 17.30
CA ALA A 649 -32.51 41.24 17.31
C ALA A 649 -32.73 41.82 15.90
N VAL A 650 -31.95 41.37 14.92
CA VAL A 650 -32.10 41.75 13.52
C VAL A 650 -33.41 41.21 12.94
N CYS A 651 -33.73 39.92 13.18
CA CYS A 651 -35.00 39.33 12.74
C CYS A 651 -36.22 40.06 13.32
N ARG A 652 -36.16 40.54 14.57
CA ARG A 652 -37.22 41.37 15.18
C ARG A 652 -37.45 42.67 14.41
N LYS A 653 -36.39 43.40 14.05
CA LYS A 653 -36.48 44.65 13.29
C LYS A 653 -37.12 44.41 11.92
N MET A 654 -36.69 43.37 11.21
CA MET A 654 -37.25 42.99 9.92
C MET A 654 -38.73 42.61 10.03
N ALA A 655 -39.10 41.79 11.01
CA ALA A 655 -40.50 41.40 11.23
C ALA A 655 -41.41 42.57 11.64
N ALA A 656 -40.87 43.62 12.26
CA ALA A 656 -41.59 44.85 12.60
C ALA A 656 -41.81 45.77 11.39
N ALA A 657 -40.92 45.72 10.40
CA ALA A 657 -41.03 46.54 9.18
C ALA A 657 -42.14 46.06 8.21
N VAL A 658 -42.55 44.80 8.30
CA VAL A 658 -43.57 44.18 7.43
C VAL A 658 -44.98 44.54 7.91
N LYS A 659 -45.82 45.08 7.01
CA LYS A 659 -47.23 45.38 7.30
C LYS A 659 -48.06 44.13 7.62
N PRO A 660 -49.17 44.25 8.37
CA PRO A 660 -50.17 43.19 8.44
C PRO A 660 -50.60 42.72 7.04
N GLY A 661 -50.49 41.41 6.78
CA GLY A 661 -50.76 40.81 5.46
C GLY A 661 -49.58 40.84 4.47
N GLY A 662 -48.50 41.56 4.78
CA GLY A 662 -47.25 41.59 3.99
C GLY A 662 -46.36 40.37 4.20
N TYR A 663 -45.26 40.33 3.46
CA TYR A 663 -44.40 39.15 3.33
C TYR A 663 -42.93 39.44 3.67
N LEU A 664 -42.25 38.41 4.17
CA LEU A 664 -40.81 38.41 4.37
C LEU A 664 -40.20 37.17 3.69
N ILE A 665 -39.23 37.37 2.81
CA ILE A 665 -38.55 36.28 2.10
C ILE A 665 -37.08 36.23 2.49
N THR A 666 -36.59 35.05 2.85
CA THR A 666 -35.18 34.78 3.10
C THR A 666 -34.68 33.60 2.29
N ALA A 667 -33.50 33.72 1.69
CA ALA A 667 -32.78 32.61 1.07
C ALA A 667 -31.42 32.44 1.74
N HIS A 668 -31.13 31.25 2.26
CA HIS A 668 -29.86 30.92 2.91
C HIS A 668 -29.39 29.51 2.58
N ALA A 669 -28.08 29.32 2.58
CA ALA A 669 -27.43 28.04 2.37
C ALA A 669 -27.59 27.09 3.58
N HIS A 670 -27.68 25.78 3.31
CA HIS A 670 -27.50 24.74 4.32
C HIS A 670 -26.04 24.75 4.77
N ILE A 671 -25.80 25.00 6.04
CA ILE A 671 -24.46 25.05 6.63
C ILE A 671 -24.21 23.77 7.41
N ARG A 672 -23.09 23.10 7.15
CA ARG A 672 -22.75 21.79 7.75
C ARG A 672 -22.68 21.82 9.27
N GLN A 673 -22.34 22.95 9.86
CA GLN A 673 -22.28 23.10 11.31
C GLN A 673 -23.67 23.20 11.95
N ASP A 674 -24.65 23.75 11.22
CA ASP A 674 -26.06 23.85 11.65
C ASP A 674 -26.79 22.52 11.39
N GLU A 675 -26.58 21.92 10.21
CA GLU A 675 -27.23 20.68 9.76
C GLU A 675 -26.21 19.57 9.44
N PRO A 676 -25.58 18.93 10.46
CA PRO A 676 -24.47 17.99 10.25
C PRO A 676 -24.85 16.69 9.54
N GLY A 677 -26.15 16.36 9.44
CA GLY A 677 -26.66 15.18 8.73
C GLY A 677 -26.91 15.38 7.23
N ARG A 678 -26.81 16.62 6.72
CA ARG A 678 -27.26 16.99 5.37
C ARG A 678 -26.08 17.36 4.46
N THR A 679 -26.26 17.21 3.15
CA THR A 679 -25.41 17.94 2.18
C THR A 679 -25.46 19.44 2.49
N GLY A 680 -24.32 20.11 2.47
CA GLY A 680 -24.27 21.53 2.77
C GLY A 680 -22.86 22.11 2.66
N PHE A 681 -22.76 23.41 2.89
CA PHE A 681 -21.52 24.18 2.80
C PHE A 681 -20.67 24.09 4.08
N ASP A 682 -19.36 23.97 3.90
CA ASP A 682 -18.34 23.98 4.96
C ASP A 682 -17.66 25.36 5.05
N TRP A 683 -18.46 26.41 5.26
CA TRP A 683 -17.97 27.80 5.36
C TRP A 683 -17.52 28.19 6.78
N GLY A 684 -17.72 27.32 7.77
CA GLY A 684 -17.36 27.60 9.17
C GLY A 684 -18.26 28.62 9.88
N HIS A 685 -19.45 28.91 9.32
CA HIS A 685 -20.47 29.71 10.01
C HIS A 685 -21.23 28.86 11.04
N PRO A 686 -21.58 29.43 12.22
CA PRO A 686 -22.24 28.68 13.28
C PRO A 686 -23.72 28.34 12.98
N PHE A 687 -24.36 29.09 12.09
CA PHE A 687 -25.80 28.98 11.80
C PHE A 687 -26.05 29.02 10.29
N GLY A 688 -27.12 28.36 9.84
CA GLY A 688 -27.58 28.32 8.45
C GLY A 688 -29.11 28.33 8.38
N VAL A 689 -29.67 27.62 7.41
CA VAL A 689 -31.12 27.52 7.17
C VAL A 689 -31.91 27.16 8.42
N GLU A 690 -31.52 26.11 9.15
CA GLU A 690 -32.30 25.58 10.27
C GLU A 690 -32.44 26.63 11.39
N THR A 691 -31.32 27.18 11.84
CA THR A 691 -31.32 28.18 12.91
C THR A 691 -31.98 29.48 12.46
N ILE A 692 -31.72 29.98 11.26
CA ILE A 692 -32.34 31.22 10.76
C ILE A 692 -33.87 31.07 10.66
N LYS A 693 -34.36 29.95 10.11
CA LYS A 693 -35.79 29.64 10.03
C LYS A 693 -36.42 29.60 11.42
N ARG A 694 -35.79 28.93 12.38
CA ARG A 694 -36.26 28.84 13.77
C ARG A 694 -36.38 30.23 14.40
N VAL A 695 -35.38 31.08 14.24
CA VAL A 695 -35.35 32.43 14.81
C VAL A 695 -36.44 33.32 14.19
N PHE A 696 -36.68 33.26 12.88
CA PHE A 696 -37.79 33.99 12.26
C PHE A 696 -39.17 33.47 12.69
N ALA A 697 -39.35 32.15 12.77
CA ALA A 697 -40.62 31.55 13.18
C ALA A 697 -40.99 31.89 14.64
N ALA A 698 -40.02 32.25 15.48
CA ALA A 698 -40.24 32.71 16.84
C ALA A 698 -40.70 34.19 16.93
N GLN A 699 -40.69 34.96 15.83
CA GLN A 699 -41.04 36.38 15.85
C GLN A 699 -42.56 36.59 15.91
N ALA A 700 -42.99 37.50 16.78
CA ALA A 700 -44.40 37.77 17.00
C ALA A 700 -45.12 38.25 15.72
N GLY A 701 -46.22 37.57 15.40
CA GLY A 701 -47.09 37.91 14.26
C GLY A 701 -46.54 37.51 12.90
N LEU A 702 -45.45 36.73 12.82
CA LEU A 702 -44.88 36.21 11.59
C LEU A 702 -45.08 34.68 11.53
N ALA A 703 -45.67 34.17 10.45
CA ALA A 703 -45.90 32.74 10.25
C ALA A 703 -45.30 32.27 8.93
N LEU A 704 -44.64 31.10 8.92
CA LEU A 704 -44.09 30.50 7.71
C LEU A 704 -45.23 30.09 6.77
N GLU A 705 -45.21 30.57 5.53
CA GLU A 705 -46.25 30.31 4.54
C GLU A 705 -45.81 29.31 3.48
N GLU A 706 -44.61 29.46 2.93
CA GLU A 706 -44.10 28.58 1.88
C GLU A 706 -42.58 28.40 2.02
N THR A 707 -42.08 27.22 1.69
CA THR A 707 -40.66 26.92 1.61
C THR A 707 -40.34 26.23 0.30
N ILE A 708 -39.31 26.71 -0.41
CA ILE A 708 -38.58 25.93 -1.41
C ILE A 708 -37.34 25.39 -0.70
N ASP A 709 -37.20 24.07 -0.64
CA ASP A 709 -36.08 23.39 0.00
C ASP A 709 -35.30 22.61 -1.05
N THR A 710 -33.98 22.81 -1.09
CA THR A 710 -33.07 22.14 -2.03
C THR A 710 -31.99 21.36 -1.27
N GLU A 711 -31.08 20.70 -1.98
CA GLU A 711 -29.94 20.05 -1.33
C GLU A 711 -28.89 21.04 -0.79
N LEU A 712 -28.91 22.31 -1.23
CA LEU A 712 -27.87 23.32 -0.94
C LEU A 712 -28.35 24.53 -0.16
N TYR A 713 -29.61 24.93 -0.32
CA TYR A 713 -30.22 26.08 0.33
C TYR A 713 -31.72 25.89 0.50
N ALA A 714 -32.31 26.73 1.35
CA ALA A 714 -33.75 26.88 1.44
C ALA A 714 -34.16 28.35 1.29
N ILE A 715 -35.34 28.54 0.71
CA ILE A 715 -35.99 29.84 0.57
C ILE A 715 -37.30 29.78 1.35
N HIS A 716 -37.45 30.67 2.32
CA HIS A 716 -38.63 30.75 3.17
C HIS A 716 -39.40 32.02 2.87
N ARG A 717 -40.70 31.90 2.60
CA ARG A 717 -41.65 33.01 2.60
C ARG A 717 -42.48 32.96 3.88
N PHE A 718 -42.35 34.00 4.67
CA PHE A 718 -43.17 34.25 5.85
C PHE A 718 -44.24 35.30 5.54
N LYS A 719 -45.36 35.22 6.25
CA LYS A 719 -46.47 36.18 6.18
C LYS A 719 -46.73 36.80 7.54
N LYS A 720 -46.98 38.11 7.57
CA LYS A 720 -47.37 38.83 8.79
C LYS A 720 -48.86 38.61 9.07
N GLY A 721 -49.20 37.52 9.76
CA GLY A 721 -50.57 37.13 10.06
C GLY A 721 -50.71 35.62 10.24
N ALA A 722 -51.95 35.13 10.25
CA ALA A 722 -52.23 33.71 10.37
C ALA A 722 -52.00 32.98 9.03
N VAL A 723 -51.35 31.82 9.09
CA VAL A 723 -51.21 30.85 7.99
C VAL A 723 -51.80 29.53 8.48
N ALA A 724 -52.74 28.96 7.73
CA ALA A 724 -53.40 27.71 8.13
C ALA A 724 -52.54 26.47 7.82
N ASN A 725 -51.96 26.39 6.62
CA ASN A 725 -51.17 25.23 6.16
C ASN A 725 -49.94 25.72 5.38
N PRO A 726 -48.73 25.68 5.97
CA PRO A 726 -47.51 26.01 5.27
C PRO A 726 -47.21 25.03 4.13
N ALA A 727 -46.82 25.53 2.96
CA ALA A 727 -46.45 24.72 1.80
C ALA A 727 -44.94 24.41 1.79
N LEU A 728 -44.56 23.19 1.37
CA LEU A 728 -43.17 22.77 1.16
C LEU A 728 -43.00 22.27 -0.28
N ARG A 729 -42.08 22.88 -1.01
CA ARG A 729 -41.64 22.49 -2.35
C ARG A 729 -40.22 21.96 -2.25
N ILE A 730 -40.03 20.67 -2.51
CA ILE A 730 -38.69 20.07 -2.62
C ILE A 730 -38.25 20.19 -4.07
N GLU A 731 -37.19 20.95 -4.32
CA GLU A 731 -36.66 21.21 -5.66
C GLU A 731 -35.17 20.87 -5.73
N ALA A 732 -34.69 20.46 -6.90
CA ALA A 732 -33.26 20.30 -7.15
C ALA A 732 -32.67 21.62 -7.67
N HIS A 733 -31.39 21.87 -7.42
CA HIS A 733 -30.68 22.97 -8.08
C HIS A 733 -30.70 22.80 -9.62
N GLY A 734 -30.66 21.56 -10.11
CA GLY A 734 -30.98 21.22 -11.50
C GLY A 734 -29.97 21.68 -12.57
N ALA A 735 -29.00 22.51 -12.22
CA ALA A 735 -27.91 22.94 -13.10
C ALA A 735 -26.53 22.53 -12.53
N PRO A 736 -25.51 22.28 -13.38
CA PRO A 736 -24.14 22.08 -12.93
C PRO A 736 -23.61 23.28 -12.15
N LEU A 737 -22.92 23.02 -11.04
CA LEU A 737 -22.34 24.07 -10.20
C LEU A 737 -20.99 24.53 -10.75
N ASP A 738 -20.70 25.81 -10.58
CA ASP A 738 -19.35 26.33 -10.77
C ASP A 738 -18.37 25.68 -9.78
N THR A 739 -17.16 25.36 -10.22
CA THR A 739 -16.14 24.70 -9.39
C THR A 739 -15.84 25.47 -8.10
N ASP A 740 -15.84 26.80 -8.17
CA ASP A 740 -15.61 27.67 -7.02
C ASP A 740 -16.71 27.59 -5.96
N VAL A 741 -17.91 27.14 -6.32
CA VAL A 741 -19.00 26.85 -5.37
C VAL A 741 -18.90 25.40 -4.91
N ALA A 742 -18.74 24.45 -5.85
CA ALA A 742 -18.72 23.02 -5.59
C ALA A 742 -17.69 22.60 -4.52
N LYS A 743 -16.49 23.20 -4.55
CA LYS A 743 -15.38 22.89 -3.62
C LYS A 743 -15.69 23.13 -2.14
N HIS A 744 -16.72 23.93 -1.85
CA HIS A 744 -17.18 24.24 -0.50
C HIS A 744 -18.33 23.33 -0.03
N ILE A 745 -18.84 22.44 -0.89
CA ILE A 745 -19.95 21.55 -0.58
C ILE A 745 -19.40 20.21 -0.10
N ILE A 746 -20.00 19.70 0.99
CA ILE A 746 -19.77 18.35 1.48
C ILE A 746 -21.06 17.56 1.24
N CYS A 747 -21.00 16.58 0.33
CA CYS A 747 -22.15 15.74 0.00
C CYS A 747 -22.40 14.68 1.08
N GLY A 748 -23.68 14.39 1.38
CA GLY A 748 -24.13 13.27 2.22
C GLY A 748 -23.97 13.45 3.74
N PRO A 749 -24.11 12.36 4.53
CA PRO A 749 -24.21 12.42 5.99
C PRO A 749 -22.88 12.75 6.69
N ALA A 750 -22.95 13.00 8.01
CA ALA A 750 -21.84 13.51 8.80
C ALA A 750 -20.53 12.70 8.69
N GLY A 751 -19.44 13.41 8.36
CA GLY A 751 -18.06 12.95 8.54
C GLY A 751 -17.26 13.96 9.39
N ILE A 752 -15.94 13.83 9.42
CA ILE A 752 -15.05 14.75 10.15
C ILE A 752 -14.53 15.78 9.15
N GLY A 753 -14.88 17.06 9.32
CA GLY A 753 -14.38 18.15 8.48
C GLY A 753 -12.86 18.34 8.60
N ARG A 754 -12.23 18.94 7.57
CA ARG A 754 -10.75 19.10 7.52
C ARG A 754 -10.22 19.90 8.71
N GLU A 755 -10.89 20.96 9.14
CA GLU A 755 -10.44 21.77 10.28
C GLU A 755 -10.51 20.99 11.59
N ALA A 756 -11.58 20.21 11.80
CA ALA A 756 -11.71 19.34 12.96
C ALA A 756 -10.63 18.26 12.97
N ALA A 757 -10.42 17.57 11.84
CA ALA A 757 -9.33 16.60 11.68
C ALA A 757 -7.96 17.26 11.93
N TRP A 758 -7.74 18.46 11.41
CA TRP A 758 -6.50 19.21 11.63
C TRP A 758 -6.28 19.58 13.10
N LYS A 759 -7.32 19.84 13.88
CA LYS A 759 -7.19 20.16 15.32
C LYS A 759 -7.02 18.92 16.19
N THR A 760 -7.57 17.78 15.78
CA THR A 760 -7.74 16.60 16.65
C THR A 760 -6.87 15.40 16.27
N GLU A 761 -6.31 15.35 15.05
CA GLU A 761 -5.64 14.16 14.54
C GLU A 761 -4.18 14.40 14.14
N VAL A 762 -3.37 13.36 14.32
CA VAL A 762 -1.97 13.29 13.89
C VAL A 762 -1.66 11.88 13.37
N THR A 763 -0.82 11.77 12.33
CA THR A 763 -0.40 10.50 11.73
C THR A 763 1.12 10.43 11.51
N THR A 764 1.69 9.23 11.45
CA THR A 764 3.10 8.97 11.07
C THR A 764 3.24 8.35 9.69
N SER A 765 2.13 8.17 8.98
CA SER A 765 2.09 7.54 7.67
C SER A 765 1.10 8.23 6.74
N VAL A 766 1.39 8.23 5.45
CA VAL A 766 0.56 8.86 4.43
C VAL A 766 0.10 7.81 3.41
N PRO A 767 -1.21 7.63 3.19
CA PRO A 767 -1.70 6.85 2.07
C PRO A 767 -1.40 7.57 0.75
N ILE A 768 -0.83 6.84 -0.20
CA ILE A 768 -0.61 7.31 -1.57
C ILE A 768 -1.48 6.46 -2.48
N LEU A 769 -2.48 7.07 -3.11
CA LEU A 769 -3.41 6.40 -3.99
C LEU A 769 -2.90 6.49 -5.43
N MET A 770 -2.78 5.34 -6.09
CA MET A 770 -2.28 5.20 -7.46
C MET A 770 -3.45 4.86 -8.39
N TYR A 771 -3.84 5.85 -9.17
CA TYR A 771 -4.81 5.76 -10.26
C TYR A 771 -4.07 5.71 -11.61
N HIS A 772 -4.77 5.26 -12.64
CA HIS A 772 -4.29 5.32 -14.03
C HIS A 772 -5.33 6.03 -14.88
N ARG A 773 -6.38 5.32 -15.31
CA ARG A 773 -7.45 5.88 -16.16
C ARG A 773 -8.71 6.20 -15.37
N ILE A 774 -9.31 7.36 -15.64
CA ILE A 774 -10.66 7.72 -15.18
C ILE A 774 -11.60 7.74 -16.38
N ALA A 775 -12.23 6.61 -16.70
CA ALA A 775 -13.05 6.47 -17.91
C ALA A 775 -14.11 5.38 -17.74
N GLU A 776 -15.25 5.55 -18.43
CA GLU A 776 -16.34 4.57 -18.45
C GLU A 776 -15.89 3.32 -19.23
N ASP A 777 -15.46 3.52 -20.47
CA ASP A 777 -15.19 2.46 -21.42
C ASP A 777 -13.70 2.18 -21.67
N GLY A 778 -13.44 0.98 -22.17
CA GLY A 778 -12.12 0.53 -22.60
C GLY A 778 -11.99 -1.00 -22.56
N PRO A 779 -10.83 -1.54 -22.96
CA PRO A 779 -10.63 -2.98 -23.03
C PRO A 779 -10.88 -3.69 -21.69
N GLY A 780 -11.51 -4.86 -21.74
CA GLY A 780 -11.85 -5.64 -20.53
C GLY A 780 -10.62 -6.12 -19.76
N ALA A 781 -9.55 -6.50 -20.47
CA ALA A 781 -8.27 -6.90 -19.88
C ALA A 781 -7.61 -5.79 -19.05
N LEU A 782 -7.94 -4.52 -19.32
CA LEU A 782 -7.41 -3.34 -18.62
C LEU A 782 -8.38 -2.78 -17.57
N ARG A 783 -9.45 -3.51 -17.22
CA ARG A 783 -10.45 -3.04 -16.24
C ARG A 783 -9.85 -2.72 -14.87
N ARG A 784 -8.82 -3.45 -14.46
CA ARG A 784 -8.06 -3.21 -13.23
C ARG A 784 -7.54 -1.77 -13.12
N PHE A 785 -7.09 -1.17 -14.23
CA PHE A 785 -6.45 0.15 -14.26
C PHE A 785 -7.43 1.30 -14.62
N ARG A 786 -8.73 1.01 -14.75
CA ARG A 786 -9.73 1.97 -15.19
C ARG A 786 -10.82 2.15 -14.14
N THR A 787 -10.94 3.34 -13.58
CA THR A 787 -12.02 3.69 -12.63
C THR A 787 -13.10 4.51 -13.35
N PRO A 788 -14.39 4.15 -13.30
CA PRO A 788 -15.45 4.96 -13.87
C PRO A 788 -15.52 6.35 -13.21
N PRO A 789 -15.81 7.44 -13.96
CA PRO A 789 -15.83 8.80 -13.40
C PRO A 789 -16.76 8.96 -12.19
N GLU A 790 -17.93 8.31 -12.19
CA GLU A 790 -18.85 8.40 -11.06
C GLU A 790 -18.33 7.69 -9.80
N ILE A 791 -17.66 6.56 -9.97
CA ILE A 791 -16.98 5.86 -8.88
C ILE A 791 -15.85 6.73 -8.32
N PHE A 792 -15.07 7.38 -9.19
CA PHE A 792 -14.02 8.30 -8.79
C PHE A 792 -14.59 9.53 -8.04
N ARG A 793 -15.71 10.08 -8.49
CA ARG A 793 -16.43 11.16 -7.80
C ARG A 793 -16.81 10.78 -6.38
N LYS A 794 -17.41 9.61 -6.19
CA LYS A 794 -17.76 9.10 -4.85
C LYS A 794 -16.54 8.92 -3.96
N GLN A 795 -15.43 8.42 -4.51
CA GLN A 795 -14.16 8.30 -3.76
C GLN A 795 -13.63 9.67 -3.31
N MET A 796 -13.67 10.70 -4.17
CA MET A 796 -13.22 12.04 -3.81
C MET A 796 -14.15 12.68 -2.77
N GLN A 797 -15.46 12.59 -2.96
CA GLN A 797 -16.45 13.07 -1.98
C GLN A 797 -16.28 12.38 -0.63
N PHE A 798 -15.99 11.08 -0.62
CA PHE A 798 -15.67 10.35 0.60
C PHE A 798 -14.42 10.86 1.30
N LEU A 799 -13.29 11.00 0.58
CA LEU A 799 -12.07 11.56 1.16
C LEU A 799 -12.32 12.95 1.75
N ARG A 800 -13.05 13.81 1.00
CA ARG A 800 -13.41 15.17 1.42
C ARG A 800 -14.25 15.17 2.70
N ARG A 801 -15.28 14.34 2.76
CA ARG A 801 -16.16 14.14 3.93
C ARG A 801 -15.44 13.54 5.13
N GLN A 802 -14.39 12.74 4.89
CA GLN A 802 -13.54 12.16 5.94
C GLN A 802 -12.36 13.06 6.33
N GLY A 803 -12.36 14.34 5.91
CA GLY A 803 -11.38 15.32 6.38
C GLY A 803 -10.00 15.16 5.76
N TYR A 804 -9.87 14.38 4.68
CA TYR A 804 -8.60 14.25 3.97
C TYR A 804 -8.29 15.49 3.15
N TYR A 805 -7.00 15.84 3.08
CA TYR A 805 -6.48 16.90 2.22
C TYR A 805 -5.32 16.37 1.36
N SER A 806 -5.24 16.83 0.11
CA SER A 806 -4.20 16.39 -0.82
C SER A 806 -2.83 16.95 -0.44
N VAL A 807 -1.80 16.12 -0.53
CA VAL A 807 -0.38 16.53 -0.48
C VAL A 807 0.30 16.18 -1.81
N THR A 808 1.13 17.09 -2.31
CA THR A 808 1.92 16.85 -3.52
C THR A 808 3.16 16.01 -3.21
N ALA A 809 3.79 15.40 -4.22
CA ALA A 809 5.03 14.64 -4.02
C ALA A 809 6.13 15.46 -3.31
N GLN A 810 6.29 16.72 -3.68
CA GLN A 810 7.27 17.61 -3.05
C GLN A 810 6.97 17.86 -1.56
N ASN A 811 5.70 18.14 -1.23
CA ASN A 811 5.28 18.33 0.16
C ASN A 811 5.41 17.05 0.97
N LEU A 812 5.07 15.90 0.37
CA LEU A 812 5.23 14.59 0.98
C LEU A 812 6.70 14.30 1.31
N ALA A 813 7.63 14.57 0.38
CA ALA A 813 9.06 14.42 0.62
C ALA A 813 9.51 15.22 1.85
N ASN A 814 9.08 16.47 1.95
CA ASN A 814 9.40 17.35 3.08
C ASN A 814 8.80 16.84 4.40
N LEU A 815 7.55 16.38 4.39
CA LEU A 815 6.87 15.82 5.56
C LEU A 815 7.60 14.57 6.07
N LEU A 816 7.90 13.62 5.19
CA LEU A 816 8.58 12.37 5.54
C LEU A 816 10.03 12.60 5.99
N ARG A 817 10.77 13.51 5.35
CA ARG A 817 12.15 13.88 5.77
C ARG A 817 12.20 14.55 7.13
N SER A 818 11.14 15.25 7.53
CA SER A 818 11.08 15.91 8.83
C SER A 818 11.14 14.93 10.01
N GLY A 819 10.67 13.69 9.80
CA GLY A 819 10.58 12.66 10.84
C GLY A 819 9.59 13.00 11.97
N LYS A 820 8.72 14.00 11.78
CA LYS A 820 7.74 14.44 12.77
C LYS A 820 6.35 13.89 12.45
N PRO A 821 5.46 13.72 13.45
CA PRO A 821 4.05 13.48 13.21
C PRO A 821 3.45 14.56 12.29
N ILE A 822 2.56 14.13 11.38
CA ILE A 822 1.90 14.95 10.38
C ILE A 822 0.48 15.27 10.88
N GLN A 823 0.11 16.54 10.84
CA GLN A 823 -1.18 17.02 11.35
C GLN A 823 -2.33 16.69 10.38
N GLY A 824 -3.49 16.31 10.91
CA GLY A 824 -4.69 15.98 10.13
C GLY A 824 -4.57 14.70 9.31
N ARG A 825 -5.33 14.62 8.22
CA ARG A 825 -5.41 13.45 7.33
C ARG A 825 -4.82 13.74 5.94
N PRO A 826 -3.48 13.70 5.77
CA PRO A 826 -2.88 13.85 4.44
C PRO A 826 -3.21 12.63 3.56
N VAL A 827 -3.43 12.86 2.27
CA VAL A 827 -3.45 11.82 1.23
C VAL A 827 -2.73 12.32 -0.01
N MET A 828 -1.94 11.48 -0.67
CA MET A 828 -1.39 11.81 -1.98
C MET A 828 -2.21 11.11 -3.06
N LEU A 829 -2.69 11.87 -4.04
CA LEU A 829 -3.41 11.35 -5.21
C LEU A 829 -2.44 11.35 -6.38
N SER A 830 -2.08 10.17 -6.88
CA SER A 830 -1.17 9.98 -8.01
C SER A 830 -1.87 9.34 -9.20
N PHE A 831 -1.54 9.83 -10.39
CA PHE A 831 -2.02 9.31 -11.67
C PHE A 831 -0.84 8.98 -12.55
N ASP A 832 -0.70 7.73 -12.95
CA ASP A 832 0.38 7.31 -13.83
C ASP A 832 -0.02 7.52 -15.32
N ASP A 833 0.98 7.49 -16.19
CA ASP A 833 0.87 7.49 -17.66
C ASP A 833 0.39 8.77 -18.38
N ALA A 834 -0.23 9.72 -17.68
CA ALA A 834 -0.73 10.97 -18.26
C ALA A 834 -1.79 10.79 -19.37
N TYR A 835 -2.73 9.86 -19.17
CA TYR A 835 -3.90 9.68 -20.03
C TYR A 835 -4.72 10.96 -20.20
N LEU A 836 -5.28 11.17 -21.40
CA LEU A 836 -6.12 12.35 -21.69
C LEU A 836 -7.35 12.44 -20.80
N ASP A 837 -7.87 11.29 -20.36
CA ASP A 837 -9.05 11.23 -19.49
C ASP A 837 -8.82 11.81 -18.07
N PHE A 838 -7.56 12.01 -17.68
CA PHE A 838 -7.25 12.81 -16.49
C PHE A 838 -7.78 14.24 -16.65
N GLN A 839 -7.53 14.89 -17.79
CA GLN A 839 -7.99 16.26 -18.03
C GLN A 839 -9.50 16.33 -18.18
N THR A 840 -10.10 15.39 -18.92
CA THR A 840 -11.53 15.48 -19.27
C THR A 840 -12.44 15.02 -18.13
N ASN A 841 -11.99 14.05 -17.31
CA ASN A 841 -12.83 13.41 -16.31
C ASN A 841 -12.30 13.58 -14.87
N ALA A 842 -11.01 13.34 -14.63
CA ALA A 842 -10.46 13.34 -13.28
C ALA A 842 -10.32 14.77 -12.70
N TYR A 843 -9.74 15.70 -13.46
CA TYR A 843 -9.46 17.06 -13.02
C TYR A 843 -10.72 17.83 -12.58
N PRO A 844 -11.85 17.83 -13.34
CA PRO A 844 -13.06 18.50 -12.88
C PRO A 844 -13.55 17.98 -11.52
N ILE A 845 -13.54 16.66 -11.33
CA ILE A 845 -13.96 16.00 -10.08
C ILE A 845 -13.01 16.35 -8.91
N LEU A 846 -11.70 16.38 -9.16
CA LEU A 846 -10.71 16.80 -8.16
C LEU A 846 -10.95 18.26 -7.74
N ALA A 847 -11.15 19.14 -8.70
CA ALA A 847 -11.36 20.56 -8.46
C ALA A 847 -12.68 20.82 -7.71
N GLU A 848 -13.76 20.10 -8.05
CA GLU A 848 -15.04 20.10 -7.32
C GLU A 848 -14.91 19.68 -5.85
N ASN A 849 -13.86 18.94 -5.48
CA ASN A 849 -13.65 18.41 -4.13
C ASN A 849 -12.47 19.06 -3.39
N ASP A 850 -11.93 20.17 -3.91
CA ASP A 850 -10.76 20.85 -3.36
C ASP A 850 -9.57 19.90 -3.15
N PHE A 851 -9.26 19.12 -4.19
CA PHE A 851 -8.08 18.26 -4.25
C PHE A 851 -7.15 18.64 -5.41
N SER A 852 -5.86 18.48 -5.17
CA SER A 852 -4.82 18.45 -6.18
C SER A 852 -4.25 17.03 -6.31
N ALA A 853 -3.44 16.79 -7.34
CA ALA A 853 -2.83 15.50 -7.64
C ALA A 853 -1.46 15.68 -8.29
N ASP A 854 -0.70 14.58 -8.30
CA ASP A 854 0.53 14.43 -9.08
C ASP A 854 0.26 13.48 -10.27
N VAL A 855 0.59 13.93 -11.49
CA VAL A 855 0.51 13.12 -12.70
C VAL A 855 1.92 12.76 -13.16
N PHE A 856 2.22 11.47 -13.34
CA PHE A 856 3.51 10.99 -13.81
C PHE A 856 3.48 10.76 -15.33
N VAL A 857 4.39 11.41 -16.05
CA VAL A 857 4.33 11.56 -17.51
C VAL A 857 5.37 10.71 -18.22
N VAL A 858 4.94 9.93 -19.22
CA VAL A 858 5.82 9.27 -20.19
C VAL A 858 6.22 10.25 -21.29
N THR A 859 7.39 10.87 -21.17
CA THR A 859 7.67 12.11 -21.92
C THR A 859 7.77 11.96 -23.44
N ASP A 860 8.21 10.81 -23.95
CA ASP A 860 8.33 10.58 -25.40
C ASP A 860 6.98 10.25 -26.06
N LYS A 861 5.95 10.03 -25.24
CA LYS A 861 4.63 9.58 -25.69
C LYS A 861 3.56 10.68 -25.55
N VAL A 862 3.94 11.85 -25.05
CA VAL A 862 3.07 13.02 -24.91
C VAL A 862 2.44 13.40 -26.25
N GLY A 863 1.11 13.50 -26.28
CA GLY A 863 0.29 13.76 -27.47
C GLY A 863 0.05 12.54 -28.36
N GLY A 864 0.60 11.37 -28.01
CA GLY A 864 0.40 10.10 -28.69
C GLY A 864 -0.65 9.22 -28.02
N ARG A 865 -0.35 7.92 -27.93
CA ARG A 865 -1.22 6.90 -27.32
C ARG A 865 -0.40 5.95 -26.44
N SER A 866 -1.05 5.25 -25.52
CA SER A 866 -0.45 4.24 -24.63
C SER A 866 -0.10 2.95 -25.39
N ASP A 867 0.89 3.00 -26.28
CA ASP A 867 1.23 1.89 -27.17
C ASP A 867 1.72 0.62 -26.43
N TRP A 868 2.19 0.77 -25.18
CA TRP A 868 2.47 -0.37 -24.29
C TRP A 868 1.24 -1.24 -23.97
N ASP A 869 0.01 -0.71 -24.13
CA ASP A 869 -1.24 -1.44 -23.90
C ASP A 869 -1.75 -2.19 -25.16
N SER A 870 -1.07 -2.06 -26.30
CA SER A 870 -1.58 -2.54 -27.61
C SER A 870 -1.91 -4.04 -27.64
N ALA A 871 -1.25 -4.84 -26.79
CA ALA A 871 -1.52 -6.28 -26.67
C ALA A 871 -2.86 -6.60 -26.00
N HIS A 872 -3.47 -5.63 -25.30
CA HIS A 872 -4.66 -5.81 -24.48
C HIS A 872 -5.90 -5.10 -25.03
N GLY A 873 -5.75 -4.31 -26.09
CA GLY A 873 -6.84 -3.63 -26.79
C GLY A 873 -6.38 -2.32 -27.46
N GLU A 874 -7.33 -1.46 -27.82
CA GLU A 874 -7.02 -0.16 -28.42
C GLU A 874 -6.26 0.75 -27.42
N PRO A 875 -5.03 1.21 -27.75
CA PRO A 875 -4.26 2.13 -26.91
C PRO A 875 -5.04 3.40 -26.59
N ALA A 876 -5.03 3.90 -25.36
CA ALA A 876 -5.77 5.12 -25.01
C ALA A 876 -4.98 6.39 -25.37
N PRO A 877 -5.65 7.51 -25.68
CA PRO A 877 -4.98 8.78 -25.97
C PRO A 877 -4.29 9.36 -24.73
N LEU A 878 -3.11 9.95 -24.94
CA LEU A 878 -2.33 10.62 -23.90
C LEU A 878 -2.46 12.15 -24.01
N MET A 879 -2.28 12.86 -22.90
CA MET A 879 -2.29 14.32 -22.89
C MET A 879 -1.19 14.89 -23.78
N SER A 880 -1.47 16.03 -24.43
CA SER A 880 -0.46 16.82 -25.14
C SER A 880 0.27 17.76 -24.17
N TRP A 881 1.37 18.38 -24.62
CA TRP A 881 2.08 19.38 -23.81
C TRP A 881 1.20 20.57 -23.44
N SER A 882 0.27 21.00 -24.31
CA SER A 882 -0.64 22.11 -24.00
C SER A 882 -1.63 21.74 -22.89
N HIS A 883 -2.13 20.50 -22.87
CA HIS A 883 -2.98 20.00 -21.78
C HIS A 883 -2.23 19.97 -20.45
N ILE A 884 -1.00 19.46 -20.44
CA ILE A 884 -0.14 19.40 -19.26
C ILE A 884 0.15 20.80 -18.71
N GLN A 885 0.48 21.76 -19.57
CA GLN A 885 0.76 23.15 -19.17
C GLN A 885 -0.47 23.86 -18.59
N ASP A 886 -1.65 23.67 -19.19
CA ASP A 886 -2.92 24.21 -18.69
C ASP A 886 -3.25 23.66 -17.29
N LEU A 887 -3.16 22.35 -17.11
CA LEU A 887 -3.39 21.70 -15.81
C LEU A 887 -2.35 22.12 -14.76
N HIS A 888 -1.10 22.36 -15.16
CA HIS A 888 -0.07 22.82 -14.25
C HIS A 888 -0.39 24.22 -13.69
N GLN A 889 -0.89 25.12 -14.55
CA GLN A 889 -1.35 26.45 -14.12
C GLN A 889 -2.58 26.37 -13.20
N LYS A 890 -3.37 25.31 -13.33
CA LYS A 890 -4.52 24.99 -12.47
C LYS A 890 -4.17 24.25 -11.17
N GLY A 891 -2.88 24.09 -10.87
CA GLY A 891 -2.41 23.54 -9.59
C GLY A 891 -2.20 22.03 -9.55
N ILE A 892 -2.18 21.34 -10.71
CA ILE A 892 -1.76 19.95 -10.81
C ILE A 892 -0.22 19.86 -10.89
N SER A 893 0.35 18.94 -10.12
CA SER A 893 1.78 18.68 -10.13
C SER A 893 2.11 17.60 -11.17
N PHE A 894 3.28 17.68 -11.79
CA PHE A 894 3.72 16.72 -12.80
C PHE A 894 5.09 16.17 -12.42
N GLY A 895 5.20 14.84 -12.46
CA GLY A 895 6.43 14.09 -12.23
C GLY A 895 6.80 13.25 -13.45
N SER A 896 7.99 12.64 -13.41
CA SER A 896 8.44 11.74 -14.48
C SER A 896 7.83 10.35 -14.35
N HIS A 897 7.48 9.74 -15.49
CA HIS A 897 7.24 8.30 -15.62
C HIS A 897 8.25 7.65 -16.58
N LEU A 898 9.48 8.18 -16.58
CA LEU A 898 10.52 7.92 -17.57
C LEU A 898 10.14 8.36 -18.99
N ALA A 899 11.07 8.25 -19.92
CA ALA A 899 10.85 8.76 -21.27
C ALA A 899 10.04 7.78 -22.12
N SER A 900 10.39 6.49 -22.06
CA SER A 900 9.89 5.45 -22.96
C SER A 900 8.85 4.51 -22.36
N HIS A 901 8.57 4.62 -21.05
CA HIS A 901 7.80 3.65 -20.24
C HIS A 901 8.51 2.31 -19.97
N THR A 902 9.78 2.17 -20.36
CA THR A 902 10.55 0.95 -20.08
C THR A 902 10.70 0.77 -18.56
N PRO A 903 10.46 -0.44 -18.00
CA PRO A 903 10.71 -0.69 -16.59
C PRO A 903 12.15 -0.35 -16.20
N ALA A 904 12.37 0.44 -15.15
CA ALA A 904 13.72 0.89 -14.79
C ALA A 904 14.67 -0.28 -14.48
N SER A 905 14.14 -1.38 -13.93
CA SER A 905 14.89 -2.62 -13.68
C SER A 905 15.29 -3.38 -14.95
N ALA A 906 14.66 -3.09 -16.09
CA ALA A 906 15.00 -3.70 -17.39
C ALA A 906 16.16 -2.98 -18.11
N MET A 907 16.51 -1.77 -17.67
CA MET A 907 17.60 -0.97 -18.24
C MET A 907 18.93 -1.22 -17.54
N ASP A 908 20.03 -1.04 -18.27
CA ASP A 908 21.36 -0.90 -17.67
C ASP A 908 21.52 0.49 -17.01
N ASN A 909 22.66 0.73 -16.37
CA ASN A 909 22.87 1.93 -15.57
C ASN A 909 22.91 3.21 -16.42
N GLU A 910 23.52 3.13 -17.61
CA GLU A 910 23.72 4.27 -18.50
C GLU A 910 22.40 4.63 -19.19
N ALA A 911 21.69 3.64 -19.72
CA ALA A 911 20.37 3.80 -20.31
C ALA A 911 19.39 4.38 -19.28
N LEU A 912 19.35 3.84 -18.05
CA LEU A 912 18.47 4.35 -17.01
C LEU A 912 18.81 5.79 -16.62
N LEU A 913 20.10 6.13 -16.45
CA LEU A 913 20.51 7.49 -16.11
C LEU A 913 20.12 8.48 -17.22
N ALA A 914 20.38 8.13 -18.47
CA ALA A 914 20.00 8.93 -19.63
C ALA A 914 18.47 9.11 -19.69
N GLU A 915 17.71 8.03 -19.56
CA GLU A 915 16.25 8.06 -19.61
C GLU A 915 15.62 8.88 -18.46
N ALA A 916 16.20 8.78 -17.27
CA ALA A 916 15.81 9.55 -16.09
C ALA A 916 16.11 11.05 -16.26
N ILE A 917 17.27 11.42 -16.82
CA ILE A 917 17.64 12.82 -17.11
C ILE A 917 16.77 13.39 -18.23
N LEU A 918 16.62 12.67 -19.35
CA LEU A 918 15.85 13.10 -20.51
C LEU A 918 14.40 13.43 -20.14
N SER A 919 13.74 12.52 -19.42
CA SER A 919 12.36 12.72 -18.98
C SER A 919 12.21 13.89 -18.02
N ARG A 920 13.13 14.03 -17.05
CA ARG A 920 13.13 15.15 -16.11
C ARG A 920 13.28 16.48 -16.85
N ASP A 921 14.27 16.58 -17.72
CA ASP A 921 14.62 17.83 -18.39
C ASP A 921 13.55 18.25 -19.41
N ALA A 922 12.91 17.28 -20.09
CA ALA A 922 11.75 17.54 -20.92
C ALA A 922 10.60 18.19 -20.12
N LEU A 923 10.27 17.65 -18.95
CA LEU A 923 9.23 18.22 -18.07
C LEU A 923 9.64 19.61 -17.55
N GLN A 924 10.86 19.76 -17.04
CA GLN A 924 11.33 21.05 -16.50
C GLN A 924 11.30 22.17 -17.54
N SER A 925 11.75 21.86 -18.76
CA SER A 925 11.78 22.80 -19.88
C SER A 925 10.36 23.25 -20.28
N ARG A 926 9.39 22.32 -20.29
CA ARG A 926 8.01 22.60 -20.70
C ARG A 926 7.17 23.27 -19.61
N LEU A 927 7.42 22.95 -18.34
CA LEU A 927 6.67 23.48 -17.19
C LEU A 927 7.27 24.79 -16.67
N GLY A 928 8.57 25.03 -16.88
CA GLY A 928 9.27 26.18 -16.31
C GLY A 928 9.47 26.09 -14.79
N ALA A 929 9.41 24.88 -14.23
CA ALA A 929 9.55 24.59 -12.80
C ALA A 929 10.43 23.34 -12.58
N PRO A 930 11.12 23.21 -11.43
CA PRO A 930 11.87 21.99 -11.08
C PRO A 930 10.96 20.77 -10.98
N VAL A 931 11.43 19.62 -11.50
CA VAL A 931 10.72 18.33 -11.43
C VAL A 931 11.57 17.38 -10.61
N GLU A 932 11.09 17.07 -9.41
CA GLU A 932 11.85 16.28 -8.42
C GLU A 932 11.23 14.90 -8.14
N SER A 933 10.07 14.60 -8.71
CA SER A 933 9.29 13.39 -8.44
C SER A 933 9.25 12.44 -9.63
N ILE A 934 9.28 11.14 -9.36
CA ILE A 934 9.18 10.08 -10.37
C ILE A 934 8.35 8.90 -9.89
N ALA A 935 7.43 8.40 -10.70
CA ALA A 935 6.85 7.07 -10.52
C ALA A 935 7.55 6.12 -11.49
N LEU A 936 7.93 4.94 -11.02
CA LEU A 936 8.62 3.96 -11.87
C LEU A 936 7.59 3.14 -12.66
N PRO A 937 7.72 2.99 -14.00
CA PRO A 937 6.83 2.14 -14.79
C PRO A 937 6.72 0.74 -14.20
N TYR A 938 5.48 0.26 -14.03
CA TYR A 938 5.14 -1.03 -13.39
C TYR A 938 5.62 -1.17 -11.93
N GLY A 939 6.08 -0.09 -11.31
CA GLY A 939 6.86 -0.13 -10.07
C GLY A 939 8.19 -0.87 -10.22
N GLY A 940 8.64 -1.08 -11.47
CA GLY A 940 9.86 -1.78 -11.84
C GLY A 940 11.07 -1.05 -11.28
N THR A 941 11.62 -1.60 -10.20
CA THR A 941 12.67 -0.97 -9.43
C THR A 941 13.67 -2.02 -8.96
N ASP A 942 14.91 -1.58 -8.79
CA ASP A 942 15.94 -2.34 -8.11
C ASP A 942 16.71 -1.43 -7.13
N PHE A 943 17.88 -1.84 -6.67
CA PHE A 943 18.72 -1.08 -5.73
C PHE A 943 19.60 -0.05 -6.45
N ARG A 944 19.86 -0.20 -7.76
CA ARG A 944 20.61 0.76 -8.59
C ARG A 944 19.74 2.00 -8.78
N VAL A 945 18.45 1.75 -9.02
CA VAL A 945 17.46 2.78 -9.35
C VAL A 945 17.48 3.95 -8.36
N PRO A 946 17.34 3.79 -7.02
CA PRO A 946 17.41 4.92 -6.09
C PRO A 946 18.62 5.84 -6.26
N SER A 947 19.82 5.27 -6.37
CA SER A 947 21.06 6.04 -6.52
C SER A 947 21.13 6.72 -7.90
N ILE A 948 20.70 6.03 -8.95
CA ILE A 948 20.65 6.60 -10.31
C ILE A 948 19.61 7.74 -10.39
N LEU A 949 18.46 7.60 -9.74
CA LEU A 949 17.46 8.66 -9.66
C LEU A 949 17.97 9.88 -8.89
N ALA A 950 18.69 9.65 -7.77
CA ALA A 950 19.32 10.73 -7.03
C ALA A 950 20.36 11.49 -7.88
N LEU A 951 21.16 10.76 -8.68
CA LEU A 951 22.13 11.35 -9.62
C LEU A 951 21.45 12.09 -10.77
N ALA A 952 20.34 11.54 -11.26
CA ALA A 952 19.43 12.20 -12.18
C ALA A 952 18.61 13.31 -11.50
N GLY A 953 18.97 13.73 -10.28
CA GLY A 953 18.44 14.87 -9.52
C GLY A 953 16.96 14.81 -9.13
N TYR A 954 16.38 13.61 -9.08
CA TYR A 954 15.11 13.41 -8.38
C TYR A 954 15.34 13.49 -6.86
N SER A 955 14.26 13.77 -6.12
CA SER A 955 14.27 13.84 -4.66
C SER A 955 13.27 12.86 -4.02
N ILE A 956 12.30 12.37 -4.78
CA ILE A 956 11.29 11.39 -4.34
C ILE A 956 10.88 10.46 -5.50
N GLY A 957 10.64 9.18 -5.21
CA GLY A 957 10.31 8.15 -6.19
C GLY A 957 9.24 7.19 -5.67
N PHE A 958 8.39 6.68 -6.57
CA PHE A 958 7.23 5.85 -6.23
C PHE A 958 7.24 4.49 -6.92
N THR A 959 6.72 3.48 -6.22
CA THR A 959 6.58 2.08 -6.68
C THR A 959 5.14 1.61 -6.56
N THR A 960 4.87 0.34 -6.86
CA THR A 960 3.56 -0.31 -6.78
C THR A 960 3.41 -1.17 -5.51
N ARG A 961 4.35 -1.11 -4.55
CA ARG A 961 4.25 -1.88 -3.30
C ARG A 961 3.09 -1.36 -2.45
N PRO A 962 2.12 -2.20 -2.05
CA PRO A 962 0.94 -1.74 -1.31
C PRO A 962 1.23 -1.56 0.18
N ALA A 963 1.46 -0.31 0.58
CA ALA A 963 1.59 0.09 1.99
C ALA A 963 1.41 1.61 2.12
N LYS A 964 1.11 2.09 3.34
CA LYS A 964 1.21 3.52 3.67
C LYS A 964 2.70 3.92 3.67
N ALA A 965 3.00 5.10 3.13
CA ALA A 965 4.35 5.64 3.14
C ALA A 965 4.71 6.18 4.53
N THR A 966 5.92 5.87 5.01
CA THR A 966 6.42 6.25 6.33
C THR A 966 7.79 6.90 6.21
N PHE A 967 8.26 7.56 7.28
CA PHE A 967 9.61 8.13 7.34
C PHE A 967 10.74 7.06 7.31
N SER A 968 10.39 5.78 7.44
CA SER A 968 11.33 4.63 7.39
C SER A 968 11.51 4.05 5.99
N ASP A 969 10.68 4.46 5.02
CA ASP A 969 10.75 3.98 3.66
C ASP A 969 11.89 4.65 2.87
N ASN A 970 12.33 3.97 1.81
CA ASN A 970 13.25 4.58 0.86
C ASN A 970 12.50 5.65 0.06
N PHE A 971 12.95 6.90 0.15
CA PHE A 971 12.35 8.07 -0.51
C PHE A 971 12.27 7.95 -2.03
N PHE A 972 13.15 7.16 -2.66
CA PHE A 972 13.14 6.90 -4.10
C PHE A 972 12.33 5.67 -4.50
N ALA A 973 11.68 5.02 -3.53
CA ALA A 973 10.88 3.83 -3.74
C ALA A 973 9.73 3.73 -2.73
N LEU A 974 8.96 4.80 -2.60
CA LEU A 974 7.81 4.87 -1.71
C LEU A 974 6.69 3.91 -2.16
N PRO A 975 5.99 3.27 -1.21
CA PRO A 975 4.86 2.40 -1.50
C PRO A 975 3.62 3.21 -1.90
N ARG A 976 2.72 2.60 -2.66
CA ARG A 976 1.42 3.16 -3.07
C ARG A 976 0.34 2.09 -3.06
N PHE A 977 -0.89 2.48 -2.76
CA PHE A 977 -2.07 1.65 -2.92
C PHE A 977 -2.63 1.81 -4.33
N GLU A 978 -2.70 0.72 -5.08
CA GLU A 978 -3.39 0.72 -6.36
C GLU A 978 -4.90 0.82 -6.14
N VAL A 979 -5.52 1.83 -6.73
CA VAL A 979 -6.98 1.93 -6.75
C VAL A 979 -7.49 1.16 -7.97
N ARG A 980 -7.94 -0.07 -7.71
CA ARG A 980 -8.36 -0.99 -8.76
C ARG A 980 -9.78 -0.73 -9.23
N GLY A 981 -9.95 -0.62 -10.53
CA GLY A 981 -11.26 -0.48 -11.15
C GLY A 981 -12.15 -1.72 -11.00
N ASP A 982 -11.56 -2.91 -10.96
CA ASP A 982 -12.28 -4.19 -10.89
C ASP A 982 -12.77 -4.56 -9.47
N ARG A 983 -12.58 -3.68 -8.49
CA ARG A 983 -13.08 -3.85 -7.13
C ARG A 983 -14.39 -3.07 -6.92
N PRO A 984 -15.29 -3.57 -6.06
CA PRO A 984 -16.51 -2.84 -5.70
C PRO A 984 -16.16 -1.55 -4.95
N LEU A 985 -17.03 -0.54 -5.04
CA LEU A 985 -16.82 0.78 -4.43
C LEU A 985 -16.62 0.66 -2.91
N GLU A 986 -17.35 -0.26 -2.28
CA GLU A 986 -17.34 -0.55 -0.85
C GLU A 986 -15.98 -1.04 -0.32
N ALA A 987 -15.06 -1.45 -1.21
CA ALA A 987 -13.69 -1.81 -0.82
C ALA A 987 -12.77 -0.59 -0.61
N PHE A 988 -13.13 0.58 -1.12
CA PHE A 988 -12.28 1.77 -1.03
C PHE A 988 -12.10 2.32 0.40
N PRO A 989 -13.12 2.32 1.29
CA PRO A 989 -12.93 2.67 2.69
C PRO A 989 -11.92 1.77 3.40
N GLU A 990 -11.96 0.45 3.12
CA GLU A 990 -11.00 -0.51 3.66
C GLU A 990 -9.56 -0.20 3.20
N LEU A 991 -9.39 0.14 1.91
CA LEU A 991 -8.10 0.52 1.32
C LEU A 991 -7.42 1.67 2.07
N ILE A 992 -8.19 2.64 2.56
CA ILE A 992 -7.67 3.79 3.32
C ILE A 992 -7.61 3.56 4.84
N GLY A 993 -8.09 2.40 5.32
CA GLY A 993 -8.10 2.01 6.73
C GLY A 993 -9.31 2.52 7.52
N LEU A 994 -10.46 2.70 6.85
CA LEU A 994 -11.75 3.08 7.43
C LEU A 994 -12.84 2.07 7.04
N PRO A 995 -12.70 0.78 7.42
CA PRO A 995 -13.68 -0.25 7.04
C PRO A 995 -15.08 0.09 7.58
N GLY A 996 -16.11 -0.13 6.76
CA GLY A 996 -17.51 0.14 7.11
C GLY A 996 -17.92 1.61 7.03
N ALA A 997 -17.02 2.54 6.69
CA ALA A 997 -17.38 3.94 6.52
C ALA A 997 -18.24 4.15 5.25
N PHE A 998 -19.24 5.02 5.35
CA PHE A 998 -20.14 5.35 4.25
C PHE A 998 -19.39 6.08 3.12
N ILE A 999 -19.36 5.51 1.92
CA ILE A 999 -18.56 6.02 0.80
C ILE A 999 -19.30 6.91 -0.20
N GLY A 1000 -20.59 6.73 -0.44
CA GLY A 1000 -21.25 7.57 -1.45
C GLY A 1000 -22.54 7.01 -1.97
#